data_AF-A0A2T5I832-F1
#
_entry.id   AF-A0A2T5I832-F1
#
_cell.length_a   1.000
_cell.length_b   1.000
_cell.length_c   1.000
_cell.angle_alpha   90.00
_cell.angle_beta   90.00
_cell.angle_gamma   90.00
#
_symmetry.space_group_name_H-M   'P 1'
#
loop_
_entity.id
_entity.type
_entity.pdbx_description
1 polymer ?
#
loop_
_entity_poly.entity_id
_entity_poly.type
_entity_poly.pdbx_seq_one_letter_code
_entity_poly.pdbx_strand_id
1 'polypeptide(L)'
;MSAFRISGFSGLVPRLAKHLLSSNQAQTATNCNLAGGDLRPRNAALLVFSPQIDGEIRSMFRIEKDGNEKWLAWSRDVDVARSPVAGNIPQQFYYTGDGEPRTSDFEMATTGSGIYPSTCYVLGVTPPVSEPLVMASGGSGVVTSRAYVYTFVTRWGEESQPSPVSIVTTGKIDATWMISNLDAAPPNSGAIIAVFKNSPAAGQAEISLDTVFGLRAHEEIRFESVSGMTDLNGLFTLISVDPITKKVVISLSTDQIYAGGGKWKRQAPHNTGGMNKRIYRTLATSSGSEYRYVATLSAVTKSYSDTVPDTVVALGEVLPSTNWEMSPANMRGIVMLANGIAAGFTGNEVLFSEPFKPYAWPTSYRQTYDQEIVAIAAMGTTLVGMTKGNPFTITGVEPATMGGGMEKLGVAWPCMSKRGVANFAFGVGYPAPQGMVMIGTSSDIVTKDLFTQKEWSELNPDTFIATSADNRYYCGYSAGDSSLMFVIDKAENASFSKINQNISCIWTDPITGKLYVATNKKIYEWEGDTGTKLLYEWKSKWFVTAPPVNYGAGKIDADFEMTEEERAAAQSSYNETIAANQTLISSYSMNDGLADTCLGEYEIGGDATQDIPLLSMDSLQFQLWSDGALKFIKQVRNSRAFRLPGGYKADNVEFVLSGNVKVNSVVLAETMDGLKQA
;
A
#
# COMPACT_ATOMS: atom_id res chain seq x y z
N MET A 1 4.90 23.87 -52.27
CA MET A 1 4.90 22.46 -51.84
C MET A 1 4.76 22.46 -50.34
N SER A 2 3.61 22.01 -49.83
CA SER A 2 3.45 21.80 -48.39
C SER A 2 4.12 20.48 -48.01
N ALA A 3 5.06 20.56 -47.07
CA ALA A 3 5.62 19.42 -46.37
C ALA A 3 5.55 19.76 -44.88
N PHE A 4 5.24 18.78 -44.04
CA PHE A 4 5.33 18.95 -42.61
C PHE A 4 6.15 17.84 -42.00
N ARG A 5 6.93 18.22 -40.99
CA ARG A 5 7.82 17.35 -40.23
C ARG A 5 7.42 17.41 -38.77
N ILE A 6 7.34 16.23 -38.17
CA ILE A 6 7.19 16.06 -36.73
C ILE A 6 8.48 15.43 -36.25
N SER A 7 9.23 16.18 -35.45
CA SER A 7 10.49 15.78 -34.83
C SER A 7 10.39 15.65 -33.32
N GLY A 8 9.19 15.85 -32.77
CA GLY A 8 8.87 15.70 -31.35
C GLY A 8 7.50 15.07 -31.20
N PHE A 9 7.39 14.09 -30.31
CA PHE A 9 6.15 13.41 -29.94
C PHE A 9 5.84 13.75 -28.47
N SER A 10 4.56 13.94 -28.18
CA SER A 10 4.03 14.32 -26.87
C SER A 10 2.75 13.54 -26.60
N GLY A 11 2.30 13.56 -25.35
CA GLY A 11 1.17 12.77 -24.88
C GLY A 11 -0.18 13.34 -25.31
N LEU A 12 -1.23 12.78 -24.72
CA LEU A 12 -2.59 13.21 -24.95
C LEU A 12 -2.90 14.48 -24.14
N VAL A 13 -3.77 15.33 -24.69
CA VAL A 13 -4.46 16.40 -23.96
C VAL A 13 -5.96 16.25 -24.18
N PRO A 14 -6.64 15.39 -23.38
CA PRO A 14 -8.06 15.09 -23.58
C PRO A 14 -8.96 16.32 -23.69
N ARG A 15 -8.69 17.35 -22.89
CA ARG A 15 -9.46 18.61 -22.84
C ARG A 15 -9.55 19.35 -24.18
N LEU A 16 -8.55 19.20 -25.05
CA LEU A 16 -8.48 19.93 -26.31
C LEU A 16 -9.13 19.13 -27.45
N ALA A 17 -9.89 19.83 -28.29
CA ALA A 17 -10.39 19.24 -29.53
C ALA A 17 -9.23 18.85 -30.46
N LYS A 18 -9.42 17.78 -31.24
CA LYS A 18 -8.39 17.14 -32.09
C LYS A 18 -7.64 18.08 -33.03
N HIS A 19 -8.25 19.17 -33.48
CA HIS A 19 -7.64 20.18 -34.35
C HIS A 19 -6.87 21.27 -33.60
N LEU A 20 -7.18 21.50 -32.32
CA LEU A 20 -6.53 22.47 -31.43
C LEU A 20 -5.29 21.92 -30.72
N LEU A 21 -5.04 20.61 -30.81
CA LEU A 21 -3.80 20.00 -30.35
C LEU A 21 -2.59 20.62 -31.05
N SER A 22 -1.47 20.73 -30.34
CA SER A 22 -0.18 21.07 -30.92
C SER A 22 0.29 19.97 -31.89
N SER A 23 1.14 20.32 -32.86
CA SER A 23 1.59 19.38 -33.91
C SER A 23 2.30 18.12 -33.40
N ASN A 24 2.87 18.17 -32.20
CA ASN A 24 3.53 17.07 -31.52
C ASN A 24 2.61 16.28 -30.57
N GLN A 25 1.39 16.75 -30.27
CA GLN A 25 0.49 16.11 -29.31
C GLN A 25 -0.33 14.99 -29.95
N ALA A 26 -0.66 14.00 -29.13
CA ALA A 26 -1.37 12.81 -29.56
C ALA A 26 -2.87 12.91 -29.32
N GLN A 27 -3.66 12.31 -30.20
CA GLN A 27 -5.03 11.90 -29.91
C GLN A 27 -5.08 10.56 -29.16
N THR A 28 -4.09 9.71 -29.38
CA THR A 28 -3.94 8.40 -28.75
C THR A 28 -2.47 8.18 -28.52
N ALA A 29 -2.10 7.80 -27.29
CA ALA A 29 -0.74 7.46 -26.92
C ALA A 29 -0.84 6.32 -25.91
N THR A 30 -0.61 5.09 -26.38
CA THR A 30 -0.73 3.86 -25.59
C THR A 30 0.60 3.13 -25.59
N ASN A 31 1.06 2.66 -24.42
CA ASN A 31 2.33 1.94 -24.23
C ASN A 31 3.58 2.65 -24.77
N CYS A 32 3.52 3.97 -24.96
CA CYS A 32 4.64 4.77 -25.43
C CYS A 32 5.36 5.47 -24.27
N ASN A 33 6.68 5.58 -24.39
CA ASN A 33 7.51 6.48 -23.62
C ASN A 33 7.88 7.69 -24.50
N LEU A 34 7.57 8.89 -24.00
CA LEU A 34 7.67 10.15 -24.74
C LEU A 34 8.62 11.16 -24.07
N ALA A 35 9.27 10.79 -22.97
CA ALA A 35 10.07 11.70 -22.15
C ALA A 35 11.30 12.29 -22.88
N GLY A 36 11.79 11.59 -23.92
CA GLY A 36 12.89 12.08 -24.76
C GLY A 36 12.45 12.99 -25.90
N GLY A 37 11.15 13.20 -26.09
CA GLY A 37 10.56 13.83 -27.27
C GLY A 37 10.53 12.92 -28.51
N ASP A 38 11.18 11.76 -28.48
CA ASP A 38 11.03 10.69 -29.47
C ASP A 38 9.98 9.67 -29.02
N LEU A 39 9.41 8.93 -29.98
CA LEU A 39 8.42 7.90 -29.70
C LEU A 39 9.14 6.58 -29.44
N ARG A 40 9.16 6.13 -28.18
CA ARG A 40 9.79 4.88 -27.77
C ARG A 40 8.74 3.88 -27.27
N PRO A 41 8.94 2.57 -27.50
CA PRO A 41 8.22 1.54 -26.77
C PRO A 41 8.58 1.58 -25.29
N ARG A 42 7.65 1.07 -24.48
CA ARG A 42 7.90 0.69 -23.10
C ARG A 42 8.37 -0.76 -23.02
N ASN A 43 9.15 -1.10 -22.01
CA ASN A 43 9.54 -2.50 -21.76
C ASN A 43 8.40 -3.25 -21.07
N ALA A 44 8.36 -4.57 -21.24
CA ALA A 44 7.43 -5.41 -20.52
C ALA A 44 7.80 -5.51 -19.03
N ALA A 45 6.84 -5.93 -18.21
CA ALA A 45 7.07 -6.14 -16.79
C ALA A 45 7.74 -7.51 -16.55
N LEU A 46 8.76 -7.55 -15.69
CA LEU A 46 9.50 -8.78 -15.37
C LEU A 46 8.89 -9.45 -14.14
N LEU A 47 8.60 -10.75 -14.20
CA LEU A 47 8.09 -11.49 -13.03
C LEU A 47 9.17 -11.59 -11.96
N VAL A 48 8.89 -11.07 -10.75
CA VAL A 48 9.83 -11.11 -9.61
C VAL A 48 9.38 -12.13 -8.56
N PHE A 49 8.08 -12.22 -8.29
CA PHE A 49 7.58 -13.11 -7.23
C PHE A 49 6.15 -13.60 -7.49
N SER A 50 5.86 -14.82 -7.04
CA SER A 50 4.52 -15.43 -7.10
C SER A 50 4.09 -15.85 -5.68
N PRO A 51 3.54 -14.94 -4.87
CA PRO A 51 3.11 -15.25 -3.51
C PRO A 51 1.99 -16.30 -3.51
N GLN A 52 2.00 -17.16 -2.50
CA GLN A 52 0.77 -17.87 -2.12
C GLN A 52 -0.14 -16.85 -1.46
N ILE A 53 -1.36 -16.67 -1.97
CA ILE A 53 -2.33 -15.71 -1.43
C ILE A 53 -3.76 -16.05 -1.86
N ASP A 54 -4.71 -15.81 -0.95
CA ASP A 54 -6.14 -15.93 -1.22
C ASP A 54 -6.70 -14.60 -1.77
N GLY A 55 -7.07 -14.61 -3.05
CA GLY A 55 -7.57 -13.43 -3.77
C GLY A 55 -6.46 -12.64 -4.50
N GLU A 56 -6.83 -11.50 -5.09
CA GLU A 56 -5.88 -10.60 -5.75
C GLU A 56 -5.06 -9.79 -4.74
N ILE A 57 -3.81 -9.48 -5.10
CA ILE A 57 -2.94 -8.64 -4.26
C ILE A 57 -3.47 -7.21 -4.28
N ARG A 58 -3.77 -6.65 -3.11
CA ARG A 58 -4.19 -5.25 -2.92
C ARG A 58 -3.11 -4.37 -2.31
N SER A 59 -2.24 -4.95 -1.49
CA SER A 59 -1.04 -4.29 -0.94
C SER A 59 0.14 -5.24 -1.02
N MET A 60 1.33 -4.69 -1.28
CA MET A 60 2.59 -5.42 -1.29
C MET A 60 3.69 -4.62 -0.59
N PHE A 61 4.68 -5.32 -0.04
CA PHE A 61 5.81 -4.68 0.62
C PHE A 61 7.05 -5.56 0.53
N ARG A 62 8.17 -4.98 0.09
CA ARG A 62 9.48 -5.66 0.02
C ARG A 62 10.25 -5.46 1.31
N ILE A 63 10.79 -6.55 1.85
CA ILE A 63 11.77 -6.52 2.95
C ILE A 63 13.03 -7.27 2.55
N GLU A 64 14.17 -6.82 3.05
CA GLU A 64 15.47 -7.42 2.76
C GLU A 64 16.29 -7.42 4.04
N LYS A 65 16.97 -8.54 4.29
CA LYS A 65 17.95 -8.66 5.37
C LYS A 65 19.10 -9.55 4.93
N ASP A 66 20.32 -9.06 5.07
CA ASP A 66 21.56 -9.80 4.74
C ASP A 66 21.55 -10.39 3.30
N GLY A 67 21.06 -9.61 2.32
CA GLY A 67 20.92 -10.01 0.92
C GLY A 67 19.76 -10.96 0.61
N ASN A 68 18.98 -11.37 1.62
CA ASN A 68 17.78 -12.19 1.43
C ASN A 68 16.56 -11.29 1.28
N GLU A 69 16.04 -11.23 0.07
CA GLU A 69 14.81 -10.50 -0.25
C GLU A 69 13.57 -11.37 -0.01
N LYS A 70 12.53 -10.76 0.55
CA LYS A 70 11.21 -11.36 0.76
C LYS A 70 10.10 -10.35 0.43
N TRP A 71 8.99 -10.89 -0.07
CA TRP A 71 7.80 -10.13 -0.43
C TRP A 71 6.66 -10.46 0.51
N LEU A 72 6.09 -9.42 1.12
CA LEU A 72 4.85 -9.48 1.87
C LEU A 72 3.70 -9.06 0.95
N ALA A 73 2.58 -9.77 1.00
CA ALA A 73 1.43 -9.52 0.14
C ALA A 73 0.12 -9.71 0.90
N TRP A 74 -0.82 -8.78 0.70
CA TRP A 74 -2.15 -8.81 1.32
C TRP A 74 -3.24 -8.68 0.25
N SER A 75 -4.33 -9.42 0.43
CA SER A 75 -5.58 -9.26 -0.35
C SER A 75 -6.50 -8.18 0.22
N ARG A 76 -6.00 -7.43 1.21
CA ARG A 76 -6.63 -6.27 1.86
C ARG A 76 -5.80 -5.02 1.59
N ASP A 77 -6.42 -3.86 1.74
CA ASP A 77 -5.73 -2.56 1.67
C ASP A 77 -5.00 -2.30 3.00
N VAL A 78 -3.69 -2.51 2.97
CA VAL A 78 -2.77 -2.41 4.10
C VAL A 78 -1.77 -1.29 3.87
N ASP A 79 -1.59 -0.45 4.88
CA ASP A 79 -0.53 0.56 4.97
C ASP A 79 0.60 -0.01 5.81
N VAL A 80 1.84 0.13 5.32
CA VAL A 80 3.05 -0.38 5.98
C VAL A 80 4.04 0.76 6.20
N ALA A 81 4.58 0.85 7.40
CA ALA A 81 5.61 1.81 7.75
C ALA A 81 6.83 1.11 8.38
N ARG A 82 8.03 1.45 7.90
CA ARG A 82 9.29 0.95 8.49
C ARG A 82 9.53 1.57 9.86
N SER A 83 10.28 0.89 10.71
CA SER A 83 10.62 1.44 12.02
C SER A 83 11.52 2.68 11.89
N PRO A 84 11.19 3.79 12.59
CA PRO A 84 12.01 5.00 12.60
C PRO A 84 13.22 4.88 13.54
N VAL A 85 13.31 3.80 14.33
CA VAL A 85 14.35 3.59 15.33
C VAL A 85 15.68 3.31 14.66
N ALA A 86 16.73 4.04 15.07
CA ALA A 86 18.08 3.84 14.58
C ALA A 86 18.59 2.41 14.90
N GLY A 87 19.37 1.82 13.98
CA GLY A 87 19.90 0.48 14.18
C GLY A 87 18.84 -0.63 14.11
N ASN A 88 17.83 -0.47 13.23
CA ASN A 88 16.78 -1.45 12.96
C ASN A 88 17.30 -2.73 12.25
N ILE A 89 18.28 -3.42 12.85
CA ILE A 89 18.88 -4.67 12.36
C ILE A 89 17.82 -5.77 12.15
N PRO A 90 16.78 -5.93 13.01
CA PRO A 90 15.72 -6.91 12.77
C PRO A 90 14.83 -6.58 11.55
N GLN A 91 14.95 -5.38 10.96
CA GLN A 91 14.05 -4.87 9.92
C GLN A 91 12.60 -4.83 10.40
N GLN A 92 12.38 -4.31 11.61
CA GLN A 92 11.05 -4.13 12.19
C GLN A 92 10.22 -3.15 11.34
N PHE A 93 8.94 -3.47 11.19
CA PHE A 93 7.95 -2.65 10.52
C PHE A 93 6.59 -2.74 11.23
N TYR A 94 5.72 -1.80 10.90
CA TYR A 94 4.39 -1.62 11.47
C TYR A 94 3.38 -1.55 10.34
N TYR A 95 2.19 -2.09 10.56
CA TYR A 95 1.16 -2.07 9.51
C TYR A 95 -0.25 -2.01 10.08
N THR A 96 -1.15 -1.44 9.29
CA THR A 96 -2.58 -1.27 9.60
C THR A 96 -3.44 -1.59 8.38
N GLY A 97 -4.69 -2.00 8.59
CA GLY A 97 -5.62 -2.35 7.50
C GLY A 97 -5.84 -3.85 7.33
N ASP A 98 -5.08 -4.68 8.05
CA ASP A 98 -5.30 -6.12 8.18
C ASP A 98 -5.70 -6.48 9.62
N GLY A 99 -6.91 -6.10 10.02
CA GLY A 99 -7.37 -6.19 11.41
C GLY A 99 -6.83 -5.04 12.27
N GLU A 100 -6.50 -5.34 13.52
CA GLU A 100 -5.85 -4.41 14.45
C GLU A 100 -4.44 -3.98 14.00
N PRO A 101 -3.93 -2.80 14.45
CA PRO A 101 -2.55 -2.40 14.19
C PRO A 101 -1.54 -3.45 14.67
N ARG A 102 -0.62 -3.82 13.80
CA ARG A 102 0.33 -4.92 13.99
C ARG A 102 1.78 -4.49 13.75
N THR A 103 2.70 -5.26 14.30
CA THR A 103 4.14 -5.11 14.11
C THR A 103 4.79 -6.47 13.85
N SER A 104 5.83 -6.49 13.04
CA SER A 104 6.66 -7.67 12.82
C SER A 104 8.10 -7.26 12.49
N ASP A 105 8.99 -8.23 12.49
CA ASP A 105 10.35 -8.13 11.97
C ASP A 105 10.55 -9.12 10.81
N PHE A 106 11.74 -9.13 10.21
CA PHE A 106 12.06 -10.00 9.07
C PHE A 106 11.89 -11.49 9.38
N GLU A 107 12.43 -11.97 10.50
CA GLU A 107 12.41 -13.38 10.85
C GLU A 107 10.97 -13.86 11.10
N MET A 108 10.22 -13.09 11.88
CA MET A 108 8.83 -13.39 12.20
C MET A 108 7.93 -13.34 10.96
N ALA A 109 8.08 -12.32 10.12
CA ALA A 109 7.24 -12.16 8.93
C ALA A 109 7.47 -13.27 7.89
N THR A 110 8.66 -13.88 7.87
CA THR A 110 9.11 -14.79 6.81
C THR A 110 9.30 -16.22 7.28
N THR A 111 8.86 -16.54 8.50
CA THR A 111 8.94 -17.89 9.08
C THR A 111 8.09 -18.86 8.27
N GLY A 112 8.66 -20.03 7.94
CA GLY A 112 7.98 -21.12 7.23
C GLY A 112 7.77 -20.85 5.74
N SER A 113 7.04 -21.75 5.07
CA SER A 113 6.54 -21.54 3.70
C SER A 113 5.07 -21.14 3.75
N GLY A 114 4.66 -20.18 2.91
CA GLY A 114 3.25 -19.77 2.82
C GLY A 114 3.07 -18.29 2.51
N ILE A 115 1.93 -17.76 2.95
CA ILE A 115 1.56 -16.33 2.85
C ILE A 115 2.43 -15.54 3.84
N TYR A 116 3.02 -14.44 3.40
CA TYR A 116 3.75 -13.51 4.26
C TYR A 116 3.03 -12.16 4.38
N PRO A 117 3.00 -11.54 5.58
CA PRO A 117 3.71 -11.96 6.79
C PRO A 117 3.05 -13.17 7.48
N SER A 118 3.86 -14.13 7.92
CA SER A 118 3.36 -15.36 8.54
C SER A 118 3.10 -15.22 10.04
N THR A 119 3.89 -14.39 10.73
CA THR A 119 3.68 -14.06 12.15
C THR A 119 3.83 -12.57 12.42
N CYS A 120 3.18 -12.10 13.48
CA CYS A 120 3.20 -10.70 13.91
C CYS A 120 2.85 -10.60 15.40
N TYR A 121 2.99 -9.40 15.97
CA TYR A 121 2.40 -9.01 17.25
C TYR A 121 1.42 -7.84 17.05
N VAL A 122 0.51 -7.68 18.01
CA VAL A 122 -0.29 -6.44 18.10
C VAL A 122 0.62 -5.26 18.45
N LEU A 123 0.34 -4.09 17.89
CA LEU A 123 1.10 -2.87 18.14
C LEU A 123 0.74 -2.25 19.50
N GLY A 124 1.73 -2.22 20.40
CA GLY A 124 1.58 -1.70 21.75
C GLY A 124 1.64 -2.79 22.82
N VAL A 125 1.62 -2.37 24.08
CA VAL A 125 1.67 -3.26 25.24
C VAL A 125 0.45 -3.04 26.12
N THR A 126 -0.34 -4.10 26.36
CA THR A 126 -1.48 -4.03 27.28
C THR A 126 -0.99 -3.72 28.70
N PRO A 127 -1.59 -2.76 29.42
CA PRO A 127 -1.23 -2.48 30.80
C PRO A 127 -1.75 -3.55 31.76
N PRO A 128 -1.13 -3.70 32.95
CA PRO A 128 -1.72 -4.46 34.03
C PRO A 128 -3.04 -3.82 34.49
N VAL A 129 -3.97 -4.65 34.97
CA VAL A 129 -5.32 -4.24 35.39
C VAL A 129 -5.54 -4.41 36.89
N SER A 130 -4.72 -5.21 37.57
CA SER A 130 -4.81 -5.43 39.00
C SER A 130 -4.02 -4.38 39.78
N GLU A 131 -4.69 -3.76 40.74
CA GLU A 131 -4.07 -2.89 41.74
C GLU A 131 -3.11 -3.72 42.65
N PRO A 132 -1.85 -3.27 42.84
CA PRO A 132 -0.94 -3.93 43.77
C PRO A 132 -1.42 -3.84 45.21
N LEU A 133 -1.33 -4.95 45.94
CA LEU A 133 -1.57 -4.97 47.38
C LEU A 133 -0.26 -4.84 48.14
N VAL A 134 -0.19 -3.86 49.05
CA VAL A 134 1.04 -3.49 49.75
C VAL A 134 0.89 -3.71 51.26
N MET A 135 1.87 -4.37 51.87
CA MET A 135 1.98 -4.52 53.32
C MET A 135 3.41 -4.20 53.78
N ALA A 136 3.54 -3.24 54.69
CA ALA A 136 4.81 -2.92 55.34
C ALA A 136 4.94 -3.69 56.66
N SER A 137 6.08 -4.35 56.89
CA SER A 137 6.36 -5.06 58.14
C SER A 137 7.81 -4.87 58.59
N GLY A 138 7.99 -4.72 59.90
CA GLY A 138 9.31 -4.49 60.52
C GLY A 138 9.85 -3.07 60.34
N GLY A 139 11.17 -2.93 60.55
CA GLY A 139 11.89 -1.66 60.48
C GLY A 139 11.92 -0.86 61.79
N SER A 140 12.89 0.03 61.89
CA SER A 140 13.16 0.88 63.07
C SER A 140 13.26 2.37 62.74
N GLY A 141 13.30 2.72 61.45
CA GLY A 141 13.55 4.07 60.97
C GLY A 141 12.35 5.02 61.10
N VAL A 142 12.42 6.12 60.34
CA VAL A 142 11.33 7.09 60.27
C VAL A 142 10.13 6.51 59.53
N VAL A 143 8.95 7.02 59.87
CA VAL A 143 7.70 6.65 59.18
C VAL A 143 7.67 7.34 57.82
N THR A 144 7.32 6.59 56.79
CA THR A 144 7.13 7.07 55.42
C THR A 144 5.86 6.47 54.82
N SER A 145 5.35 7.12 53.78
CA SER A 145 4.19 6.65 53.02
C SER A 145 4.61 6.36 51.60
N ARG A 146 4.22 5.19 51.09
CA ARG A 146 4.55 4.74 49.74
C ARG A 146 3.30 4.27 49.01
N ALA A 147 3.23 4.59 47.72
CA ALA A 147 2.35 3.91 46.76
C ALA A 147 3.19 3.29 45.65
N TYR A 148 2.68 2.20 45.08
CA TYR A 148 3.35 1.40 44.07
C TYR A 148 2.50 1.28 42.81
N VAL A 149 3.18 1.24 41.67
CA VAL A 149 2.63 0.87 40.37
C VAL A 149 3.60 -0.06 39.67
N TYR A 150 3.13 -0.78 38.66
CA TYR A 150 4.00 -1.60 37.82
C TYR A 150 3.56 -1.57 36.36
N THR A 151 4.50 -1.79 35.46
CA THR A 151 4.29 -1.82 34.00
C THR A 151 4.71 -3.18 33.45
N PHE A 152 4.24 -3.52 32.25
CA PHE A 152 4.82 -4.62 31.45
C PHE A 152 5.84 -4.10 30.47
N VAL A 153 6.93 -4.84 30.32
CA VAL A 153 7.99 -4.55 29.36
C VAL A 153 8.23 -5.78 28.49
N THR A 154 8.07 -5.63 27.16
CA THR A 154 8.30 -6.73 26.21
C THR A 154 9.79 -7.03 26.06
N ARG A 155 10.13 -8.15 25.42
CA ARG A 155 11.54 -8.46 25.07
C ARG A 155 12.19 -7.42 24.14
N TRP A 156 11.39 -6.55 23.52
CA TRP A 156 11.85 -5.46 22.67
C TRP A 156 12.05 -4.14 23.43
N GLY A 157 11.82 -4.13 24.76
CA GLY A 157 11.94 -2.92 25.58
C GLY A 157 10.77 -1.96 25.43
N GLU A 158 9.64 -2.42 24.90
CA GLU A 158 8.40 -1.65 24.82
C GLU A 158 7.69 -1.72 26.17
N GLU A 159 7.29 -0.58 26.70
CA GLU A 159 6.71 -0.47 28.04
C GLU A 159 5.25 -0.01 27.99
N SER A 160 4.39 -0.63 28.80
CA SER A 160 2.97 -0.28 28.92
C SER A 160 2.74 0.94 29.83
N GLN A 161 1.50 1.41 29.86
CA GLN A 161 0.99 2.19 30.99
C GLN A 161 1.14 1.44 32.32
N PRO A 162 1.20 2.18 33.45
CA PRO A 162 1.20 1.58 34.77
C PRO A 162 -0.14 0.90 35.08
N SER A 163 -0.08 -0.06 36.00
CA SER A 163 -1.24 -0.58 36.72
C SER A 163 -2.01 0.54 37.42
N PRO A 164 -3.26 0.26 37.87
CA PRO A 164 -3.86 1.07 38.93
C PRO A 164 -2.90 1.22 40.11
N VAL A 165 -2.93 2.40 40.74
CA VAL A 165 -2.08 2.73 41.89
C VAL A 165 -2.51 1.97 43.13
N SER A 166 -1.56 1.37 43.86
CA SER A 166 -1.84 0.76 45.15
C SER A 166 -2.38 1.80 46.15
N ILE A 167 -3.23 1.37 47.08
CA ILE A 167 -3.51 2.15 48.29
C ILE A 167 -2.20 2.63 48.96
N VAL A 168 -2.13 3.93 49.26
CA VAL A 168 -0.99 4.53 49.97
C VAL A 168 -0.85 3.85 51.32
N THR A 169 0.30 3.22 51.54
CA THR A 169 0.58 2.45 52.75
C THR A 169 1.67 3.16 53.56
N THR A 170 1.46 3.28 54.87
CA THR A 170 2.42 3.89 55.79
C THR A 170 3.19 2.81 56.56
N GLY A 171 4.50 2.98 56.65
CA GLY A 171 5.40 2.02 57.28
C GLY A 171 6.75 2.65 57.62
N LYS A 172 7.68 1.84 58.12
CA LYS A 172 9.05 2.29 58.38
C LYS A 172 9.84 2.37 57.07
N ILE A 173 10.70 3.38 56.93
CA ILE A 173 11.52 3.59 55.71
C ILE A 173 12.41 2.37 55.38
N ASP A 174 12.83 1.65 56.42
CA ASP A 174 13.65 0.43 56.41
C ASP A 174 12.82 -0.86 56.63
N ALA A 175 11.49 -0.78 56.60
CA ALA A 175 10.62 -1.96 56.62
C ALA A 175 10.82 -2.80 55.34
N THR A 176 10.38 -4.06 55.40
CA THR A 176 10.13 -4.86 54.19
C THR A 176 8.73 -4.53 53.68
N TRP A 177 8.64 -4.11 52.42
CA TRP A 177 7.38 -3.76 51.77
C TRP A 177 6.97 -4.89 50.83
N MET A 178 6.07 -5.75 51.31
CA MET A 178 5.52 -6.85 50.52
C MET A 178 4.50 -6.33 49.54
N ILE A 179 4.78 -6.48 48.25
CA ILE A 179 3.88 -6.18 47.14
C ILE A 179 3.35 -7.51 46.61
N SER A 180 2.05 -7.60 46.42
CA SER A 180 1.37 -8.79 45.90
C SER A 180 0.25 -8.39 44.92
N ASN A 181 -0.50 -9.36 44.40
CA ASN A 181 -1.53 -9.14 43.39
C ASN A 181 -1.00 -8.57 42.06
N LEU A 182 0.22 -8.94 41.70
CA LEU A 182 0.81 -8.56 40.42
C LEU A 182 0.30 -9.49 39.31
N ASP A 183 -0.29 -8.91 38.27
CA ASP A 183 -0.83 -9.63 37.11
C ASP A 183 0.25 -10.43 36.38
N ALA A 184 -0.09 -11.59 35.82
CA ALA A 184 0.75 -12.24 34.82
C ALA A 184 0.68 -11.50 33.47
N ALA A 185 1.48 -11.89 32.47
CA ALA A 185 1.34 -11.36 31.12
C ALA A 185 -0.06 -11.68 30.52
N PRO A 186 -0.62 -10.84 29.63
CA PRO A 186 -1.91 -11.10 29.01
C PRO A 186 -1.88 -12.39 28.17
N PRO A 187 -2.90 -13.27 28.28
CA PRO A 187 -2.91 -14.52 27.54
C PRO A 187 -3.16 -14.28 26.04
N ASN A 188 -2.53 -15.12 25.21
CA ASN A 188 -2.71 -15.14 23.76
C ASN A 188 -3.77 -16.16 23.29
N SER A 189 -4.24 -16.99 24.21
CA SER A 189 -5.28 -17.99 23.97
C SER A 189 -5.94 -18.37 25.29
N GLY A 190 -7.15 -18.92 25.20
CA GLY A 190 -7.88 -19.43 26.36
C GLY A 190 -9.04 -20.34 25.94
N ALA A 191 -9.99 -20.54 26.85
CA ALA A 191 -11.14 -21.42 26.68
C ALA A 191 -12.45 -20.64 26.48
N ILE A 192 -13.33 -21.19 25.66
CA ILE A 192 -14.73 -20.76 25.59
C ILE A 192 -15.50 -21.45 26.71
N ILE A 193 -16.29 -20.68 27.46
CA ILE A 193 -17.12 -21.17 28.56
C ILE A 193 -18.55 -21.40 28.08
N ALA A 194 -19.12 -20.43 27.37
CA ALA A 194 -20.49 -20.50 26.84
C ALA A 194 -20.64 -19.60 25.61
N VAL A 195 -21.63 -19.91 24.77
CA VAL A 195 -22.02 -19.07 23.62
C VAL A 195 -23.53 -18.91 23.61
N PHE A 196 -23.98 -17.66 23.47
CA PHE A 196 -25.38 -17.27 23.37
C PHE A 196 -25.63 -16.71 21.96
N LYS A 197 -26.36 -17.45 21.12
CA LYS A 197 -26.77 -16.96 19.79
C LYS A 197 -27.81 -15.85 19.91
N ASN A 198 -27.84 -14.95 18.92
CA ASN A 198 -28.76 -13.82 18.85
C ASN A 198 -28.74 -12.93 20.11
N SER A 199 -27.56 -12.78 20.71
CA SER A 199 -27.32 -11.95 21.89
C SER A 199 -26.09 -11.08 21.64
N PRO A 200 -26.10 -9.78 22.02
CA PRO A 200 -27.23 -9.03 22.58
C PRO A 200 -28.31 -8.66 21.54
N ALA A 201 -28.06 -8.90 20.25
CA ALA A 201 -29.00 -8.65 19.16
C ALA A 201 -29.03 -9.81 18.15
N ALA A 202 -30.09 -9.85 17.34
CA ALA A 202 -30.18 -10.82 16.23
C ALA A 202 -29.01 -10.66 15.26
N GLY A 203 -28.44 -11.78 14.80
CA GLY A 203 -27.25 -11.79 13.95
C GLY A 203 -25.92 -11.60 14.69
N GLN A 204 -25.94 -11.58 16.02
CA GLN A 204 -24.75 -11.55 16.88
C GLN A 204 -24.67 -12.78 17.78
N ALA A 205 -23.45 -13.13 18.19
CA ALA A 205 -23.22 -14.13 19.22
C ALA A 205 -22.43 -13.52 20.38
N GLU A 206 -22.93 -13.71 21.59
CA GLU A 206 -22.25 -13.33 22.83
C GLU A 206 -21.53 -14.55 23.42
N ILE A 207 -20.24 -14.43 23.64
CA ILE A 207 -19.35 -15.54 24.00
C ILE A 207 -18.74 -15.23 25.36
N SER A 208 -18.94 -16.13 26.33
CA SER A 208 -18.27 -16.06 27.63
C SER A 208 -16.92 -16.77 27.56
N LEU A 209 -15.85 -16.09 27.96
CA LEU A 209 -14.48 -16.61 27.94
C LEU A 209 -13.95 -16.83 29.37
N ASP A 210 -12.91 -17.64 29.50
CA ASP A 210 -12.16 -17.82 30.74
C ASP A 210 -11.50 -16.51 31.24
N THR A 211 -11.08 -15.68 30.30
CA THR A 211 -10.49 -14.35 30.52
C THR A 211 -10.66 -13.48 29.28
N VAL A 212 -10.76 -12.17 29.51
CA VAL A 212 -10.71 -11.15 28.46
C VAL A 212 -9.53 -10.19 28.63
N PHE A 213 -8.57 -10.56 29.47
CA PHE A 213 -7.43 -9.70 29.77
C PHE A 213 -6.62 -9.37 28.50
N GLY A 214 -6.55 -8.08 28.19
CA GLY A 214 -5.88 -7.53 27.00
C GLY A 214 -6.66 -7.67 25.70
N LEU A 215 -7.90 -8.18 25.71
CA LEU A 215 -8.76 -8.18 24.52
C LEU A 215 -9.39 -6.80 24.37
N ARG A 216 -9.47 -6.32 23.12
CA ARG A 216 -10.10 -5.03 22.79
C ARG A 216 -11.14 -5.22 21.69
N ALA A 217 -12.17 -4.37 21.70
CA ALA A 217 -13.08 -4.28 20.56
C ALA A 217 -12.28 -3.99 19.28
N HIS A 218 -12.74 -4.51 18.15
CA HIS A 218 -12.10 -4.47 16.83
C HIS A 218 -10.88 -5.38 16.62
N GLU A 219 -10.40 -6.11 17.62
CA GLU A 219 -9.36 -7.12 17.41
C GLU A 219 -9.93 -8.38 16.73
N GLU A 220 -9.12 -9.01 15.88
CA GLU A 220 -9.40 -10.30 15.27
C GLU A 220 -8.99 -11.46 16.20
N ILE A 221 -9.94 -12.37 16.43
CA ILE A 221 -9.77 -13.56 17.25
C ILE A 221 -10.23 -14.78 16.47
N ARG A 222 -9.51 -15.89 16.63
CA ARG A 222 -9.87 -17.17 16.06
C ARG A 222 -10.50 -18.05 17.13
N PHE A 223 -11.66 -18.61 16.83
CA PHE A 223 -12.29 -19.66 17.63
C PHE A 223 -12.14 -21.01 16.93
N GLU A 224 -11.88 -22.06 17.71
CA GLU A 224 -11.66 -23.41 17.19
C GLU A 224 -12.15 -24.46 18.19
N SER A 225 -12.35 -25.70 17.72
CA SER A 225 -12.79 -26.84 18.53
C SER A 225 -14.15 -26.63 19.23
N VAL A 226 -15.03 -25.82 18.64
CA VAL A 226 -16.39 -25.56 19.15
C VAL A 226 -17.32 -26.70 18.71
N SER A 227 -18.02 -27.31 19.66
CA SER A 227 -19.02 -28.35 19.39
C SER A 227 -20.43 -27.75 19.32
N GLY A 228 -21.26 -28.28 18.41
CA GLY A 228 -22.66 -27.87 18.22
C GLY A 228 -22.87 -26.56 17.45
N MET A 229 -21.84 -25.71 17.35
CA MET A 229 -21.84 -24.46 16.59
C MET A 229 -20.57 -24.40 15.71
N THR A 230 -20.60 -25.10 14.58
CA THR A 230 -19.46 -25.29 13.69
C THR A 230 -19.05 -24.02 12.96
N ASP A 231 -20.01 -23.14 12.66
CA ASP A 231 -19.78 -21.84 12.01
C ASP A 231 -19.01 -20.85 12.89
N LEU A 232 -18.98 -21.06 14.21
CA LEU A 232 -18.11 -20.32 15.12
C LEU A 232 -16.63 -20.71 14.94
N ASN A 233 -16.30 -21.85 14.32
CA ASN A 233 -14.90 -22.21 14.08
C ASN A 233 -14.31 -21.38 12.92
N GLY A 234 -13.74 -20.23 13.24
CA GLY A 234 -13.25 -19.28 12.25
C GLY A 234 -12.60 -18.05 12.86
N LEU A 235 -12.26 -17.09 12.00
CA LEU A 235 -11.71 -15.79 12.38
C LEU A 235 -12.85 -14.77 12.47
N PHE A 236 -12.93 -14.03 13.58
CA PHE A 236 -13.95 -13.03 13.82
C PHE A 236 -13.36 -11.75 14.39
N THR A 237 -13.94 -10.61 14.01
CA THR A 237 -13.64 -9.32 14.64
C THR A 237 -14.56 -9.10 15.83
N LEU A 238 -13.98 -8.75 16.99
CA LEU A 238 -14.75 -8.43 18.19
C LEU A 238 -15.52 -7.11 18.02
N ILE A 239 -16.81 -7.12 18.31
CA ILE A 239 -17.65 -5.90 18.37
C ILE A 239 -17.46 -5.20 19.71
N SER A 240 -17.47 -5.97 20.80
CA SER A 240 -17.31 -5.46 22.15
C SER A 240 -16.65 -6.49 23.06
N VAL A 241 -16.08 -6.00 24.16
CA VAL A 241 -15.44 -6.79 25.21
C VAL A 241 -15.91 -6.23 26.55
N ASP A 242 -16.51 -7.07 27.38
CA ASP A 242 -16.91 -6.74 28.74
C ASP A 242 -15.93 -7.36 29.75
N PRO A 243 -15.08 -6.55 30.41
CA PRO A 243 -14.10 -7.02 31.38
C PRO A 243 -14.71 -7.57 32.67
N ILE A 244 -15.94 -7.17 33.02
CA ILE A 244 -16.60 -7.57 34.27
C ILE A 244 -17.21 -8.96 34.11
N THR A 245 -17.96 -9.19 33.04
CA THR A 245 -18.62 -10.47 32.79
C THR A 245 -17.77 -11.45 31.98
N LYS A 246 -16.60 -11.01 31.48
CA LYS A 246 -15.69 -11.77 30.60
C LYS A 246 -16.37 -12.23 29.32
N LYS A 247 -17.22 -11.37 28.77
CA LYS A 247 -17.98 -11.64 27.56
C LYS A 247 -17.44 -10.84 26.39
N VAL A 248 -17.52 -11.43 25.20
CA VAL A 248 -17.23 -10.76 23.94
C VAL A 248 -18.40 -10.94 22.99
N VAL A 249 -18.58 -9.98 22.07
CA VAL A 249 -19.64 -10.05 21.06
C VAL A 249 -19.03 -10.07 19.67
N ILE A 250 -19.56 -10.91 18.79
CA ILE A 250 -19.18 -10.99 17.37
C ILE A 250 -20.41 -10.95 16.46
N SER A 251 -20.20 -10.60 15.19
CA SER A 251 -21.22 -10.77 14.14
C SER A 251 -21.25 -12.23 13.69
N LEU A 252 -22.31 -12.95 14.04
CA LEU A 252 -22.54 -14.33 13.61
C LEU A 252 -24.05 -14.59 13.60
N SER A 253 -24.62 -14.75 12.40
CA SER A 253 -26.01 -15.18 12.24
C SER A 253 -26.05 -16.69 12.13
N THR A 254 -26.58 -17.36 13.15
CA THR A 254 -26.61 -18.82 13.21
C THR A 254 -27.88 -19.37 13.87
N ASP A 255 -28.37 -20.48 13.33
CA ASP A 255 -29.40 -21.30 13.97
C ASP A 255 -28.81 -22.40 14.86
N GLN A 256 -27.49 -22.63 14.76
CA GLN A 256 -26.78 -23.68 15.48
C GLN A 256 -26.74 -23.40 16.99
N ILE A 257 -26.56 -24.45 17.81
CA ILE A 257 -26.61 -24.35 19.27
C ILE A 257 -25.30 -24.88 19.82
N TYR A 258 -24.63 -24.05 20.62
CA TYR A 258 -23.41 -24.44 21.30
C TYR A 258 -23.65 -25.62 22.23
N ALA A 259 -22.90 -26.71 22.00
CA ALA A 259 -22.99 -27.95 22.75
C ALA A 259 -21.80 -28.15 23.72
N GLY A 260 -20.77 -27.31 23.64
CA GLY A 260 -19.61 -27.34 24.55
C GLY A 260 -18.26 -27.17 23.86
N GLY A 261 -17.21 -27.07 24.68
CA GLY A 261 -15.83 -26.97 24.23
C GLY A 261 -15.47 -25.62 23.61
N GLY A 262 -14.41 -25.59 22.82
CA GLY A 262 -13.95 -24.38 22.16
C GLY A 262 -12.75 -23.71 22.83
N LYS A 263 -11.86 -23.21 21.99
CA LYS A 263 -10.71 -22.39 22.36
C LYS A 263 -10.74 -21.11 21.56
N TRP A 264 -10.18 -20.07 22.14
CA TRP A 264 -9.93 -18.82 21.44
C TRP A 264 -8.42 -18.56 21.36
N LYS A 265 -7.99 -17.90 20.29
CA LYS A 265 -6.61 -17.47 20.05
C LYS A 265 -6.60 -16.14 19.34
N ARG A 266 -5.73 -15.22 19.76
CA ARG A 266 -5.53 -13.94 19.06
C ARG A 266 -4.97 -14.17 17.66
N GLN A 267 -5.44 -13.41 16.68
CA GLN A 267 -4.81 -13.39 15.36
C GLN A 267 -3.44 -12.69 15.43
N ALA A 268 -3.37 -11.50 16.05
CA ALA A 268 -2.10 -10.90 16.48
C ALA A 268 -1.87 -11.10 17.99
N PRO A 269 -0.94 -11.98 18.40
CA PRO A 269 -0.61 -12.15 19.80
C PRO A 269 0.05 -10.90 20.40
N HIS A 270 -0.02 -10.78 21.73
CA HIS A 270 0.86 -9.91 22.51
C HIS A 270 2.27 -10.50 22.57
N ASN A 271 3.28 -9.63 22.57
CA ASN A 271 4.70 -10.01 22.69
C ASN A 271 5.07 -10.39 24.13
N THR A 272 4.53 -11.50 24.62
CA THR A 272 4.66 -11.94 26.01
C THR A 272 5.85 -12.86 26.27
N GLY A 273 6.52 -13.33 25.22
CA GLY A 273 7.73 -14.17 25.33
C GLY A 273 8.89 -13.37 25.93
N GLY A 274 9.36 -13.77 27.11
CA GLY A 274 10.42 -13.05 27.83
C GLY A 274 9.98 -11.70 28.42
N MET A 275 8.68 -11.46 28.55
CA MET A 275 8.14 -10.23 29.13
C MET A 275 8.53 -10.11 30.61
N ASN A 276 8.79 -8.87 31.04
CA ASN A 276 9.11 -8.50 32.41
C ASN A 276 8.09 -7.51 32.97
N LYS A 277 8.17 -7.27 34.28
CA LYS A 277 7.47 -6.20 35.00
C LYS A 277 8.49 -5.25 35.59
N ARG A 278 8.25 -3.94 35.49
CA ARG A 278 9.01 -2.94 36.26
C ARG A 278 8.16 -2.43 37.40
N ILE A 279 8.71 -2.44 38.61
CA ILE A 279 8.06 -1.92 39.82
C ILE A 279 8.53 -0.49 40.04
N TYR A 280 7.58 0.40 40.32
CA TYR A 280 7.84 1.79 40.68
C TYR A 280 7.19 2.12 42.01
N ARG A 281 7.80 3.04 42.77
CA ARG A 281 7.22 3.57 44.00
C ARG A 281 7.32 5.08 44.09
N THR A 282 6.44 5.70 44.86
CA THR A 282 6.48 7.14 45.12
C THR A 282 7.71 7.51 45.95
N LEU A 283 8.40 8.56 45.53
CA LEU A 283 9.43 9.24 46.30
C LEU A 283 9.10 10.73 46.37
N ALA A 284 9.15 11.28 47.58
CA ALA A 284 8.96 12.71 47.79
C ALA A 284 10.24 13.47 47.39
N THR A 285 10.09 14.41 46.48
CA THR A 285 11.12 15.38 46.08
C THR A 285 10.68 16.79 46.49
N SER A 286 11.56 17.77 46.35
CA SER A 286 11.23 19.18 46.62
C SER A 286 10.16 19.76 45.68
N SER A 287 9.86 19.08 44.56
CA SER A 287 8.89 19.50 43.53
C SER A 287 7.58 18.68 43.53
N GLY A 288 7.46 17.61 44.33
CA GLY A 288 6.27 16.77 44.38
C GLY A 288 6.59 15.31 44.72
N SER A 289 5.65 14.40 44.47
CA SER A 289 5.90 12.95 44.56
C SER A 289 5.93 12.36 43.15
N GLU A 290 6.98 11.61 42.83
CA GLU A 290 7.16 10.98 41.52
C GLU A 290 7.33 9.46 41.68
N TYR A 291 6.90 8.70 40.68
CA TYR A 291 7.15 7.26 40.61
C TYR A 291 8.56 6.97 40.10
N ARG A 292 9.35 6.27 40.90
CA ARG A 292 10.75 5.94 40.61
C ARG A 292 10.95 4.44 40.55
N TYR A 293 11.80 4.02 39.62
CA TYR A 293 12.11 2.61 39.38
C TYR A 293 12.72 1.93 40.61
N VAL A 294 12.19 0.76 40.96
CA VAL A 294 12.65 -0.06 42.11
C VAL A 294 13.33 -1.34 41.63
N ALA A 295 12.64 -2.13 40.80
CA ALA A 295 13.09 -3.45 40.40
C ALA A 295 12.45 -3.91 39.08
N THR A 296 13.12 -4.84 38.41
CA THR A 296 12.58 -5.60 37.27
C THR A 296 12.36 -7.05 37.68
N LEU A 297 11.18 -7.59 37.38
CA LEU A 297 10.75 -8.95 37.71
C LEU A 297 10.30 -9.68 36.45
N SER A 298 10.35 -11.01 36.45
CA SER A 298 9.73 -11.79 35.38
C SER A 298 8.22 -11.57 35.34
N ALA A 299 7.60 -11.60 34.15
CA ALA A 299 6.17 -11.41 34.02
C ALA A 299 5.30 -12.49 34.69
N VAL A 300 5.86 -13.61 35.16
CA VAL A 300 5.10 -14.63 35.92
C VAL A 300 5.11 -14.38 37.43
N THR A 301 5.98 -13.49 37.92
CA THR A 301 6.12 -13.20 39.36
C THR A 301 4.90 -12.44 39.86
N LYS A 302 4.26 -12.96 40.93
CA LYS A 302 3.02 -12.41 41.52
C LYS A 302 3.23 -11.55 42.77
N SER A 303 4.44 -11.58 43.35
CA SER A 303 4.78 -10.85 44.56
C SER A 303 6.26 -10.47 44.61
N TYR A 304 6.58 -9.39 45.32
CA TYR A 304 7.93 -8.87 45.50
C TYR A 304 8.10 -8.26 46.89
N SER A 305 9.26 -8.47 47.50
CA SER A 305 9.64 -7.88 48.78
C SER A 305 10.58 -6.71 48.52
N ASP A 306 10.06 -5.48 48.57
CA ASP A 306 10.87 -4.28 48.41
C ASP A 306 11.58 -3.95 49.73
N THR A 307 12.90 -4.09 49.70
CA THR A 307 13.83 -3.70 50.77
C THR A 307 14.84 -2.66 50.27
N VAL A 308 14.60 -2.04 49.10
CA VAL A 308 15.55 -1.14 48.44
C VAL A 308 15.55 0.22 49.16
N PRO A 309 16.71 0.74 49.60
CA PRO A 309 16.78 2.05 50.25
C PRO A 309 16.34 3.20 49.34
N ASP A 310 15.71 4.23 49.92
CA ASP A 310 15.27 5.44 49.19
C ASP A 310 16.43 6.13 48.44
N THR A 311 17.64 6.09 48.99
CA THR A 311 18.84 6.65 48.35
C THR A 311 19.20 5.97 47.03
N VAL A 312 18.88 4.68 46.88
CA VAL A 312 19.11 3.92 45.64
C VAL A 312 17.98 4.18 44.65
N VAL A 313 16.74 4.16 45.12
CA VAL A 313 15.56 4.40 44.26
C VAL A 313 15.55 5.85 43.74
N ALA A 314 16.08 6.81 44.50
CA ALA A 314 16.23 8.20 44.05
C ALA A 314 17.17 8.36 42.84
N LEU A 315 18.12 7.44 42.64
CA LEU A 315 18.98 7.39 41.45
C LEU A 315 18.31 6.69 40.25
N GLY A 316 17.15 6.05 40.48
CA GLY A 316 16.37 5.38 39.45
C GLY A 316 15.63 6.34 38.52
N GLU A 317 15.28 5.82 37.36
CA GLU A 317 14.49 6.53 36.34
C GLU A 317 13.09 6.85 36.87
N VAL A 318 12.57 8.02 36.49
CA VAL A 318 11.15 8.36 36.64
C VAL A 318 10.36 7.49 35.68
N LEU A 319 9.18 7.00 36.11
CA LEU A 319 8.23 6.31 35.24
C LEU A 319 7.98 7.14 33.96
N PRO A 320 8.43 6.68 32.78
CA PRO A 320 8.29 7.47 31.55
C PRO A 320 6.93 7.22 30.87
N SER A 321 6.28 6.10 31.18
CA SER A 321 5.19 5.53 30.40
C SER A 321 3.79 5.81 30.95
N THR A 322 3.62 6.83 31.77
CA THR A 322 2.34 7.17 32.43
C THR A 322 1.15 7.21 31.45
N ASN A 323 1.37 7.74 30.24
CA ASN A 323 0.33 7.90 29.21
C ASN A 323 0.61 7.07 27.94
N TRP A 324 1.45 6.03 28.01
CA TRP A 324 1.81 5.24 26.83
C TRP A 324 0.74 4.19 26.51
N GLU A 325 -0.41 4.66 26.00
CA GLU A 325 -1.50 3.79 25.57
C GLU A 325 -1.13 2.99 24.31
N MET A 326 -1.79 1.84 24.13
CA MET A 326 -1.80 1.16 22.85
C MET A 326 -2.58 1.98 21.81
N SER A 327 -2.21 1.84 20.53
CA SER A 327 -3.03 2.36 19.42
C SER A 327 -4.46 1.79 19.49
N PRO A 328 -5.51 2.56 19.14
CA PRO A 328 -6.85 2.02 18.98
C PRO A 328 -6.86 0.84 17.99
N ALA A 329 -7.59 -0.22 18.31
CA ALA A 329 -7.61 -1.44 17.50
C ALA A 329 -8.25 -1.25 16.11
N ASN A 330 -8.96 -0.15 15.87
CA ASN A 330 -9.52 0.21 14.56
C ASN A 330 -8.72 1.28 13.81
N MET A 331 -7.51 1.63 14.28
CA MET A 331 -6.63 2.60 13.62
C MET A 331 -6.18 2.10 12.24
N ARG A 332 -6.14 3.03 11.28
CA ARG A 332 -5.72 2.79 9.89
C ARG A 332 -4.73 3.87 9.42
N GLY A 333 -4.10 3.64 8.26
CA GLY A 333 -3.29 4.64 7.59
C GLY A 333 -1.93 4.91 8.23
N ILE A 334 -1.28 3.91 8.84
CA ILE A 334 -0.02 4.18 9.54
C ILE A 334 1.05 4.76 8.60
N VAL A 335 1.59 5.92 9.00
CA VAL A 335 2.68 6.61 8.30
C VAL A 335 3.71 7.12 9.31
N MET A 336 4.96 7.27 8.90
CA MET A 336 6.04 7.80 9.74
C MET A 336 6.43 9.19 9.25
N LEU A 337 6.46 10.14 10.18
CA LEU A 337 7.02 11.47 9.95
C LEU A 337 8.54 11.42 10.08
N ALA A 338 9.23 12.38 9.46
CA ALA A 338 10.70 12.44 9.43
C ALA A 338 11.36 12.60 10.82
N ASN A 339 10.61 13.05 11.83
CA ASN A 339 11.06 13.16 13.23
C ASN A 339 10.78 11.90 14.07
N GLY A 340 10.37 10.80 13.43
CA GLY A 340 10.15 9.51 14.10
C GLY A 340 8.81 9.39 14.82
N ILE A 341 7.91 10.36 14.66
CA ILE A 341 6.51 10.27 15.12
C ILE A 341 5.74 9.39 14.13
N ALA A 342 5.05 8.37 14.62
CA ALA A 342 4.06 7.65 13.83
C ALA A 342 2.72 8.39 13.88
N ALA A 343 2.01 8.42 12.76
CA ALA A 343 0.65 8.93 12.68
C ALA A 343 -0.27 7.85 12.10
N GLY A 344 -1.53 7.89 12.54
CA GLY A 344 -2.62 7.04 12.07
C GLY A 344 -3.94 7.78 12.24
N PHE A 345 -5.04 7.20 11.78
CA PHE A 345 -6.35 7.81 11.97
C PHE A 345 -7.43 6.78 12.33
N THR A 346 -8.50 7.26 12.97
CA THR A 346 -9.72 6.50 13.26
C THR A 346 -10.91 7.43 13.06
N GLY A 347 -11.77 7.12 12.09
CA GLY A 347 -12.91 7.99 11.76
C GLY A 347 -12.45 9.40 11.37
N ASN A 348 -12.74 10.39 12.21
CA ASN A 348 -12.35 11.79 12.03
C ASN A 348 -11.21 12.25 12.99
N GLU A 349 -10.55 11.32 13.69
CA GLU A 349 -9.44 11.63 14.59
C GLU A 349 -8.10 11.20 14.01
N VAL A 350 -7.11 12.10 14.06
CA VAL A 350 -5.70 11.79 13.84
C VAL A 350 -5.05 11.43 15.17
N LEU A 351 -4.27 10.35 15.17
CA LEU A 351 -3.55 9.80 16.30
C LEU A 351 -2.05 9.99 16.05
N PHE A 352 -1.29 10.32 17.09
CA PHE A 352 0.17 10.42 17.03
C PHE A 352 0.82 9.56 18.11
N SER A 353 1.96 8.96 17.79
CA SER A 353 2.77 8.23 18.76
C SER A 353 3.78 9.14 19.47
N GLU A 354 4.36 8.62 20.54
CA GLU A 354 5.63 9.15 21.05
C GLU A 354 6.74 9.06 19.99
N PRO A 355 7.67 10.03 19.91
CA PRO A 355 8.77 9.99 18.95
C PRO A 355 9.63 8.75 19.14
N PHE A 356 9.93 8.05 18.04
CA PHE A 356 10.69 6.79 18.02
C PHE A 356 10.10 5.66 18.88
N LYS A 357 8.85 5.79 19.31
CA LYS A 357 8.11 4.82 20.12
C LYS A 357 6.73 4.58 19.51
N PRO A 358 6.65 3.96 18.32
CA PRO A 358 5.40 3.70 17.62
C PRO A 358 4.47 2.70 18.33
N TYR A 359 4.87 2.17 19.48
CA TYR A 359 4.02 1.36 20.37
C TYR A 359 3.24 2.19 21.40
N ALA A 360 3.53 3.49 21.56
CA ALA A 360 2.92 4.37 22.57
C ALA A 360 2.13 5.50 21.89
N TRP A 361 0.81 5.55 22.10
CA TRP A 361 -0.14 6.45 21.43
C TRP A 361 -0.97 7.27 22.42
N PRO A 362 -0.37 8.25 23.13
CA PRO A 362 -1.07 9.03 24.14
C PRO A 362 -2.33 9.73 23.62
N THR A 363 -3.40 9.62 24.38
CA THR A 363 -4.73 10.15 24.06
C THR A 363 -4.72 11.67 24.04
N SER A 364 -3.82 12.31 24.80
CA SER A 364 -3.57 13.75 24.77
C SER A 364 -3.06 14.27 23.42
N TYR A 365 -2.52 13.42 22.55
CA TYR A 365 -2.00 13.84 21.25
C TYR A 365 -3.04 13.77 20.14
N ARG A 366 -4.23 13.21 20.42
CA ARG A 366 -5.30 13.07 19.41
C ARG A 366 -5.78 14.42 18.92
N GLN A 367 -5.96 14.53 17.61
CA GLN A 367 -6.50 15.71 16.96
C GLN A 367 -7.79 15.34 16.23
N THR A 368 -8.90 15.88 16.70
CA THR A 368 -10.20 15.67 16.07
C THR A 368 -10.41 16.67 14.94
N TYR A 369 -10.89 16.19 13.81
CA TYR A 369 -11.26 17.00 12.65
C TYR A 369 -12.78 16.99 12.42
N ASP A 370 -13.30 17.97 11.68
CA ASP A 370 -14.75 18.12 11.46
C ASP A 370 -15.33 17.13 10.43
N GLN A 371 -14.46 16.39 9.72
CA GLN A 371 -14.84 15.48 8.64
C GLN A 371 -14.13 14.13 8.74
N GLU A 372 -14.77 13.10 8.21
CA GLU A 372 -14.22 11.75 8.16
C GLU A 372 -12.97 11.68 7.27
N ILE A 373 -11.91 11.09 7.79
CA ILE A 373 -10.62 10.95 7.12
C ILE A 373 -10.66 9.69 6.24
N VAL A 374 -10.19 9.85 4.99
CA VAL A 374 -10.10 8.76 4.00
C VAL A 374 -8.67 8.23 3.93
N ALA A 375 -7.68 9.14 3.96
CA ALA A 375 -6.27 8.80 3.87
C ALA A 375 -5.41 9.85 4.57
N ILE A 376 -4.21 9.47 4.98
CA ILE A 376 -3.18 10.38 5.45
C ILE A 376 -1.86 10.07 4.75
N ALA A 377 -1.01 11.08 4.59
CA ALA A 377 0.33 10.93 4.04
C ALA A 377 1.29 11.90 4.70
N ALA A 378 2.56 11.50 4.85
CA ALA A 378 3.59 12.34 5.45
C ALA A 378 4.50 12.95 4.37
N MET A 379 4.78 14.24 4.48
CA MET A 379 5.76 14.98 3.69
C MET A 379 6.74 15.66 4.66
N GLY A 380 7.88 15.01 4.92
CA GLY A 380 8.83 15.47 5.94
C GLY A 380 8.20 15.43 7.33
N THR A 381 8.05 16.60 7.96
CA THR A 381 7.38 16.77 9.27
C THR A 381 5.93 17.25 9.15
N THR A 382 5.41 17.37 7.92
CA THR A 382 4.03 17.76 7.66
C THR A 382 3.20 16.52 7.40
N LEU A 383 2.11 16.36 8.14
CA LEU A 383 1.07 15.39 7.82
C LEU A 383 0.02 16.06 6.92
N VAL A 384 -0.36 15.40 5.83
CA VAL A 384 -1.49 15.80 4.99
C VAL A 384 -2.63 14.84 5.25
N GLY A 385 -3.77 15.36 5.69
CA GLY A 385 -5.00 14.60 5.89
C GLY A 385 -5.99 14.83 4.76
N MET A 386 -6.41 13.75 4.12
CA MET A 386 -7.41 13.75 3.05
C MET A 386 -8.74 13.22 3.57
N THR A 387 -9.83 13.95 3.32
CA THR A 387 -11.14 13.70 3.95
C THR A 387 -12.25 13.56 2.91
N LYS A 388 -13.48 13.29 3.37
CA LYS A 388 -14.70 13.32 2.54
C LYS A 388 -15.16 14.73 2.15
N GLY A 389 -14.38 15.78 2.42
CA GLY A 389 -14.67 17.14 1.95
C GLY A 389 -13.44 18.05 1.93
N ASN A 390 -13.11 18.73 3.01
CA ASN A 390 -11.96 19.64 3.07
C ASN A 390 -10.70 18.91 3.58
N PRO A 391 -9.61 18.85 2.79
CA PRO A 391 -8.34 18.35 3.29
C PRO A 391 -7.73 19.33 4.31
N PHE A 392 -6.77 18.83 5.08
CA PHE A 392 -6.03 19.61 6.06
C PHE A 392 -4.56 19.23 6.07
N THR A 393 -3.72 20.10 6.64
CA THR A 393 -2.33 19.80 6.95
C THR A 393 -2.11 19.93 8.46
N ILE A 394 -1.19 19.16 9.02
CA ILE A 394 -0.73 19.30 10.39
C ILE A 394 0.79 19.42 10.34
N THR A 395 1.31 20.49 10.94
CA THR A 395 2.75 20.71 11.06
C THR A 395 3.16 20.77 12.52
N GLY A 396 4.33 20.21 12.84
CA GLY A 396 4.87 20.25 14.18
C GLY A 396 6.11 19.40 14.32
N VAL A 397 6.85 19.63 15.40
CA VAL A 397 8.07 18.89 15.73
C VAL A 397 7.87 17.97 16.94
N GLU A 398 6.86 18.25 17.78
CA GLU A 398 6.51 17.47 18.97
C GLU A 398 5.03 17.07 18.92
N PRO A 399 4.66 15.82 19.29
CA PRO A 399 3.27 15.36 19.23
C PRO A 399 2.30 16.24 20.02
N ALA A 400 2.73 16.74 21.18
CA ALA A 400 1.89 17.55 22.08
C ALA A 400 1.47 18.90 21.48
N THR A 401 2.24 19.44 20.52
CA THR A 401 1.98 20.76 19.91
C THR A 401 1.40 20.66 18.51
N MET A 402 1.36 19.47 17.90
CA MET A 402 0.83 19.21 16.56
C MET A 402 -0.60 19.77 16.37
N GLY A 403 -1.45 19.72 17.40
CA GLY A 403 -2.80 20.26 17.31
C GLY A 403 -2.89 21.75 16.98
N GLY A 404 -1.93 22.55 17.44
CA GLY A 404 -1.86 23.98 17.11
C GLY A 404 -1.39 24.27 15.69
N GLY A 405 -0.81 23.30 15.00
CA GLY A 405 -0.35 23.39 13.62
C GLY A 405 -1.31 22.80 12.60
N MET A 406 -2.55 22.47 12.99
CA MET A 406 -3.58 21.98 12.09
C MET A 406 -4.21 23.12 11.28
N GLU A 407 -4.10 23.04 9.95
CA GLU A 407 -4.63 24.02 9.01
C GLU A 407 -5.62 23.35 8.05
N LYS A 408 -6.86 23.84 8.04
CA LYS A 408 -7.90 23.40 7.11
C LYS A 408 -7.79 24.17 5.79
N LEU A 409 -7.74 23.46 4.67
CA LEU A 409 -7.80 24.11 3.37
C LEU A 409 -9.22 24.64 3.13
N GLY A 410 -9.32 25.91 2.74
CA GLY A 410 -10.59 26.61 2.48
C GLY A 410 -11.36 26.15 1.22
N VAL A 411 -10.94 25.04 0.60
CA VAL A 411 -11.52 24.48 -0.62
C VAL A 411 -11.97 23.04 -0.37
N ALA A 412 -13.14 22.69 -0.90
CA ALA A 412 -13.72 21.36 -0.75
C ALA A 412 -13.24 20.44 -1.87
N TRP A 413 -12.20 19.67 -1.56
CA TRP A 413 -11.55 18.71 -2.45
C TRP A 413 -11.54 17.32 -1.79
N PRO A 414 -12.69 16.61 -1.84
CA PRO A 414 -12.80 15.32 -1.18
C PRO A 414 -11.92 14.28 -1.87
N CYS A 415 -11.32 13.39 -1.08
CA CYS A 415 -10.52 12.29 -1.60
C CYS A 415 -11.42 11.12 -2.03
N MET A 416 -11.32 10.75 -3.29
CA MET A 416 -12.16 9.71 -3.91
C MET A 416 -11.62 8.31 -3.67
N SER A 417 -10.30 8.14 -3.56
CA SER A 417 -9.65 6.85 -3.35
C SER A 417 -8.41 7.00 -2.47
N LYS A 418 -8.37 6.27 -1.35
CA LYS A 418 -7.18 6.11 -0.52
C LYS A 418 -6.01 5.54 -1.32
N ARG A 419 -6.27 4.54 -2.16
CA ARG A 419 -5.23 3.85 -2.93
C ARG A 419 -4.74 4.67 -4.12
N GLY A 420 -5.43 5.75 -4.48
CA GLY A 420 -4.98 6.71 -5.49
C GLY A 420 -4.03 7.79 -4.96
N VAL A 421 -3.71 7.79 -3.66
CA VAL A 421 -2.80 8.76 -3.05
C VAL A 421 -1.34 8.42 -3.40
N ALA A 422 -0.57 9.42 -3.84
CA ALA A 422 0.85 9.26 -4.16
C ALA A 422 1.68 10.40 -3.57
N ASN A 423 2.88 10.07 -3.05
CA ASN A 423 3.77 11.02 -2.41
C ASN A 423 4.86 11.48 -3.39
N PHE A 424 4.83 12.73 -3.82
CA PHE A 424 5.84 13.30 -4.72
C PHE A 424 6.90 14.06 -3.92
N ALA A 425 8.05 14.33 -4.53
CA ALA A 425 9.10 15.13 -3.90
C ALA A 425 8.65 16.55 -3.49
N PHE A 426 7.58 17.06 -4.09
CA PHE A 426 7.08 18.43 -3.95
C PHE A 426 5.68 18.53 -3.33
N GLY A 427 5.06 17.40 -2.96
CA GLY A 427 3.71 17.39 -2.39
C GLY A 427 3.04 16.02 -2.44
N VAL A 428 1.91 15.88 -1.77
CA VAL A 428 1.08 14.68 -1.84
C VAL A 428 -0.05 14.90 -2.86
N GLY A 429 -0.16 14.00 -3.83
CA GLY A 429 -1.23 14.01 -4.82
C GLY A 429 -2.30 12.96 -4.54
N TYR A 430 -3.56 13.27 -4.81
CA TYR A 430 -4.68 12.33 -4.68
C TYR A 430 -5.84 12.69 -5.63
N PRO A 431 -6.70 11.73 -6.00
CA PRO A 431 -7.85 11.99 -6.85
C PRO A 431 -8.99 12.67 -6.08
N ALA A 432 -9.47 13.79 -6.64
CA ALA A 432 -10.69 14.48 -6.24
C ALA A 432 -11.68 14.55 -7.43
N PRO A 433 -12.96 14.89 -7.22
CA PRO A 433 -13.95 15.01 -8.30
C PRO A 433 -13.56 15.98 -9.42
N GLN A 434 -12.80 17.02 -9.10
CA GLN A 434 -12.41 18.06 -10.06
C GLN A 434 -11.12 17.72 -10.85
N GLY A 435 -10.34 16.74 -10.38
CA GLY A 435 -9.02 16.41 -10.93
C GLY A 435 -8.11 15.81 -9.86
N MET A 436 -6.84 15.61 -10.21
CA MET A 436 -5.82 15.25 -9.22
C MET A 436 -5.44 16.51 -8.45
N VAL A 437 -5.69 16.50 -7.14
CA VAL A 437 -5.28 17.56 -6.23
C VAL A 437 -3.90 17.25 -5.74
N MET A 438 -3.08 18.28 -5.60
CA MET A 438 -1.77 18.18 -5.00
C MET A 438 -1.67 19.16 -3.84
N ILE A 439 -1.21 18.68 -2.68
CA ILE A 439 -0.98 19.48 -1.49
C ILE A 439 0.53 19.48 -1.19
N GLY A 440 1.16 20.63 -1.34
CA GLY A 440 2.56 20.88 -1.01
C GLY A 440 2.74 22.30 -0.49
N THR A 441 3.80 22.99 -0.93
CA THR A 441 3.96 24.44 -0.68
C THR A 441 2.83 25.27 -1.29
N SER A 442 2.25 24.78 -2.39
CA SER A 442 1.01 25.29 -2.97
C SER A 442 0.03 24.13 -3.11
N SER A 443 -1.26 24.43 -3.02
CA SER A 443 -2.33 23.43 -3.21
C SER A 443 -3.16 23.79 -4.43
N ASP A 444 -3.19 22.92 -5.43
CA ASP A 444 -3.89 23.14 -6.70
C ASP A 444 -4.30 21.82 -7.36
N ILE A 445 -5.23 21.91 -8.32
CA ILE A 445 -5.60 20.81 -9.20
C ILE A 445 -4.60 20.75 -10.36
N VAL A 446 -3.73 19.74 -10.34
CA VAL A 446 -2.61 19.65 -11.27
C VAL A 446 -2.97 19.08 -12.65
N THR A 447 -4.17 18.52 -12.80
CA THR A 447 -4.67 17.95 -14.07
C THR A 447 -5.62 18.87 -14.84
N LYS A 448 -5.84 20.10 -14.37
CA LYS A 448 -6.80 21.05 -14.97
C LYS A 448 -6.53 21.40 -16.44
N ASP A 449 -5.26 21.37 -16.83
CA ASP A 449 -4.81 21.68 -18.20
C ASP A 449 -4.92 20.45 -19.13
N LEU A 450 -5.00 19.24 -18.57
CA LEU A 450 -5.10 17.98 -19.31
C LEU A 450 -6.54 17.54 -19.50
N PHE A 451 -7.38 17.70 -18.47
CA PHE A 451 -8.74 17.17 -18.44
C PHE A 451 -9.77 18.26 -18.16
N THR A 452 -10.94 18.13 -18.78
CA THR A 452 -12.18 18.69 -18.22
C THR A 452 -12.65 17.81 -17.06
N GLN A 453 -13.53 18.34 -16.21
CA GLN A 453 -14.12 17.57 -15.11
C GLN A 453 -14.86 16.32 -15.61
N LYS A 454 -15.53 16.41 -16.76
CA LYS A 454 -16.25 15.28 -17.35
C LYS A 454 -15.29 14.17 -17.78
N GLU A 455 -14.24 14.51 -18.53
CA GLU A 455 -13.24 13.53 -18.96
C GLU A 455 -12.49 12.91 -17.78
N TRP A 456 -12.25 13.67 -16.71
CA TRP A 456 -11.67 13.14 -15.48
C TRP A 456 -12.60 12.11 -14.82
N SER A 457 -13.90 12.40 -14.76
CA SER A 457 -14.88 11.47 -14.18
C SER A 457 -15.02 10.17 -14.98
N GLU A 458 -14.77 10.20 -16.29
CA GLU A 458 -14.78 9.01 -17.15
C GLU A 458 -13.63 8.02 -16.83
N LEU A 459 -12.61 8.45 -16.09
CA LEU A 459 -11.55 7.57 -15.59
C LEU A 459 -11.93 6.81 -14.31
N ASN A 460 -13.11 7.07 -13.72
CA ASN A 460 -13.54 6.52 -12.42
C ASN A 460 -12.50 6.70 -11.29
N PRO A 461 -12.27 7.95 -10.82
CA PRO A 461 -11.22 8.28 -9.84
C PRO A 461 -11.33 7.57 -8.48
N ASP A 462 -12.50 7.03 -8.14
CA ASP A 462 -12.77 6.21 -6.96
C ASP A 462 -12.10 4.81 -7.05
N THR A 463 -11.81 4.35 -8.27
CA THR A 463 -11.13 3.06 -8.51
C THR A 463 -9.60 3.17 -8.57
N PHE A 464 -9.05 4.38 -8.43
CA PHE A 464 -7.63 4.63 -8.64
C PHE A 464 -6.73 3.86 -7.66
N ILE A 465 -5.66 3.30 -8.20
CA ILE A 465 -4.54 2.67 -7.49
C ILE A 465 -3.24 3.27 -8.02
N ALA A 466 -2.53 4.04 -7.20
CA ALA A 466 -1.46 4.87 -7.70
C ALA A 466 -0.25 4.95 -6.78
N THR A 467 0.87 5.29 -7.40
CA THR A 467 2.11 5.63 -6.72
C THR A 467 2.88 6.64 -7.57
N SER A 468 3.90 7.24 -6.98
CA SER A 468 4.85 8.09 -7.69
C SER A 468 6.14 7.31 -7.94
N ALA A 469 6.72 7.46 -9.13
CA ALA A 469 8.08 7.01 -9.43
C ALA A 469 8.72 7.99 -10.41
N ASP A 470 9.95 8.43 -10.15
CA ASP A 470 10.68 9.43 -10.96
C ASP A 470 9.87 10.70 -11.27
N ASN A 471 9.16 11.25 -10.27
CA ASN A 471 8.24 12.39 -10.40
C ASN A 471 7.03 12.19 -11.36
N ARG A 472 6.77 10.95 -11.79
CA ARG A 472 5.59 10.58 -12.57
C ARG A 472 4.53 9.94 -11.69
N TYR A 473 3.28 10.27 -11.97
CA TYR A 473 2.14 9.62 -11.37
C TYR A 473 1.74 8.41 -12.21
N TYR A 474 1.96 7.22 -11.66
CA TYR A 474 1.53 5.96 -12.25
C TYR A 474 0.23 5.55 -11.58
N CYS A 475 -0.84 5.37 -12.35
CA CYS A 475 -2.16 5.10 -11.81
C CYS A 475 -2.89 4.02 -12.61
N GLY A 476 -3.31 2.96 -11.93
CA GLY A 476 -4.30 2.01 -12.42
C GLY A 476 -5.71 2.49 -12.14
N TYR A 477 -6.63 2.22 -13.05
CA TYR A 477 -8.03 2.60 -12.96
C TYR A 477 -8.91 1.55 -13.65
N SER A 478 -10.21 1.57 -13.37
CA SER A 478 -11.18 0.69 -14.03
C SER A 478 -12.08 1.52 -14.95
N ALA A 479 -12.23 1.11 -16.21
CA ALA A 479 -13.10 1.75 -17.19
C ALA A 479 -13.99 0.68 -17.84
N GLY A 480 -15.26 0.63 -17.43
CA GLY A 480 -16.16 -0.48 -17.78
C GLY A 480 -15.66 -1.79 -17.16
N ASP A 481 -15.55 -2.84 -17.96
CA ASP A 481 -15.05 -4.15 -17.53
C ASP A 481 -13.52 -4.30 -17.61
N SER A 482 -12.81 -3.27 -18.09
CA SER A 482 -11.36 -3.30 -18.30
C SER A 482 -10.63 -2.47 -17.24
N SER A 483 -9.59 -3.03 -16.64
CA SER A 483 -8.62 -2.26 -15.85
C SER A 483 -7.42 -1.89 -16.72
N LEU A 484 -7.03 -0.63 -16.65
CA LEU A 484 -5.96 -0.03 -17.43
C LEU A 484 -5.07 0.80 -16.52
N MET A 485 -3.92 1.20 -17.04
CA MET A 485 -2.99 2.07 -16.35
C MET A 485 -2.75 3.34 -17.17
N PHE A 486 -2.34 4.41 -16.52
CA PHE A 486 -1.89 5.62 -17.18
C PHE A 486 -0.72 6.25 -16.44
N VAL A 487 -0.01 7.11 -17.15
CA VAL A 487 1.08 7.92 -16.63
C VAL A 487 0.80 9.39 -16.88
N ILE A 488 1.07 10.21 -15.86
CA ILE A 488 1.16 11.66 -15.97
C ILE A 488 2.55 12.06 -15.47
N ASP A 489 3.33 12.69 -16.33
CA ASP A 489 4.60 13.33 -15.94
C ASP A 489 4.37 14.79 -15.59
N LYS A 490 4.61 15.19 -14.34
CA LYS A 490 4.36 16.58 -13.93
C LYS A 490 5.46 17.54 -14.42
N ALA A 491 6.63 17.03 -14.82
CA ALA A 491 7.72 17.85 -15.33
C ALA A 491 7.46 18.34 -16.78
N GLU A 492 6.55 17.69 -17.50
CA GLU A 492 6.26 17.97 -18.91
C GLU A 492 4.83 18.47 -19.13
N ASN A 493 4.67 19.42 -20.05
CA ASN A 493 3.36 19.83 -20.54
C ASN A 493 2.80 18.74 -21.46
N ALA A 494 1.53 18.35 -21.29
CA ALA A 494 0.85 17.33 -22.12
C ALA A 494 1.46 15.91 -22.04
N SER A 495 1.66 15.41 -20.83
CA SER A 495 2.33 14.13 -20.57
C SER A 495 1.42 12.93 -20.30
N PHE A 496 0.11 13.06 -20.54
CA PHE A 496 -0.81 11.95 -20.30
C PHE A 496 -0.56 10.85 -21.34
N SER A 497 -0.32 9.62 -20.89
CA SER A 497 -0.22 8.43 -21.75
C SER A 497 -0.95 7.26 -21.11
N LYS A 498 -1.61 6.44 -21.92
CA LYS A 498 -2.29 5.23 -21.47
C LYS A 498 -1.35 4.04 -21.55
N ILE A 499 -1.59 3.04 -20.72
CA ILE A 499 -0.84 1.81 -20.64
C ILE A 499 -1.86 0.68 -20.58
N ASN A 500 -1.76 -0.26 -21.53
CA ASN A 500 -2.66 -1.39 -21.62
C ASN A 500 -2.21 -2.52 -20.68
N GLN A 501 -2.21 -2.23 -19.38
CA GLN A 501 -1.86 -3.18 -18.33
C GLN A 501 -2.97 -3.19 -17.27
N ASN A 502 -3.50 -4.39 -17.00
CA ASN A 502 -4.39 -4.62 -15.87
C ASN A 502 -3.54 -4.87 -14.62
N ILE A 503 -3.77 -4.07 -13.58
CA ILE A 503 -3.06 -4.15 -12.31
C ILE A 503 -4.04 -4.18 -11.14
N SER A 504 -3.74 -4.98 -10.13
CA SER A 504 -4.50 -5.05 -8.88
C SER A 504 -3.87 -4.21 -7.77
N CYS A 505 -2.56 -3.96 -7.84
CA CYS A 505 -1.77 -3.18 -6.90
C CYS A 505 -0.56 -2.57 -7.63
N ILE A 506 -0.10 -1.41 -7.16
CA ILE A 506 1.11 -0.74 -7.63
C ILE A 506 1.84 -0.16 -6.42
N TRP A 507 3.16 -0.27 -6.40
CA TRP A 507 3.97 0.20 -5.29
C TRP A 507 5.40 0.52 -5.73
N THR A 508 5.92 1.66 -5.30
CA THR A 508 7.32 2.04 -5.52
C THR A 508 8.13 1.69 -4.28
N ASP A 509 9.22 0.93 -4.44
CA ASP A 509 10.13 0.62 -3.33
C ASP A 509 11.06 1.81 -3.07
N PRO A 510 10.99 2.46 -1.90
CA PRO A 510 11.89 3.57 -1.59
C PRO A 510 13.37 3.17 -1.46
N ILE A 511 13.67 1.88 -1.24
CA ILE A 511 15.06 1.40 -1.10
C ILE A 511 15.74 1.25 -2.45
N THR A 512 15.06 0.61 -3.40
CA THR A 512 15.62 0.33 -4.74
C THR A 512 15.29 1.40 -5.76
N GLY A 513 14.28 2.23 -5.50
CA GLY A 513 13.73 3.18 -6.48
C GLY A 513 12.90 2.52 -7.59
N LYS A 514 12.73 1.19 -7.54
CA LYS A 514 12.01 0.43 -8.57
C LYS A 514 10.51 0.47 -8.34
N LEU A 515 9.76 0.42 -9.44
CA LEU A 515 8.31 0.35 -9.46
C LEU A 515 7.86 -1.10 -9.63
N TYR A 516 6.91 -1.54 -8.82
CA TYR A 516 6.34 -2.88 -8.89
C TYR A 516 4.84 -2.82 -9.10
N VAL A 517 4.34 -3.76 -9.90
CA VAL A 517 2.91 -3.94 -10.18
C VAL A 517 2.51 -5.37 -9.86
N ALA A 518 1.29 -5.55 -9.36
CA ALA A 518 0.70 -6.87 -9.20
C ALA A 518 -0.40 -7.11 -10.22
N THR A 519 -0.41 -8.31 -10.78
CA THR A 519 -1.48 -8.79 -11.67
C THR A 519 -1.58 -10.30 -11.57
N ASN A 520 -2.80 -10.84 -11.61
CA ASN A 520 -3.06 -12.28 -11.50
C ASN A 520 -2.33 -12.93 -10.31
N LYS A 521 -2.38 -12.29 -9.14
CA LYS A 521 -1.72 -12.72 -7.90
C LYS A 521 -0.18 -12.84 -7.95
N LYS A 522 0.47 -12.24 -8.95
CA LYS A 522 1.93 -12.23 -9.11
C LYS A 522 2.46 -10.79 -9.06
N ILE A 523 3.70 -10.64 -8.64
CA ILE A 523 4.40 -9.36 -8.52
C ILE A 523 5.44 -9.26 -9.64
N TYR A 524 5.39 -8.16 -10.37
CA TYR A 524 6.28 -7.86 -11.48
C TYR A 524 7.02 -6.53 -11.23
N GLU A 525 8.29 -6.47 -11.62
CA GLU A 525 9.03 -5.22 -11.77
C GLU A 525 8.56 -4.52 -13.05
N TRP A 526 8.06 -3.30 -12.92
CA TRP A 526 7.57 -2.50 -14.04
C TRP A 526 8.72 -2.12 -14.97
N GLU A 527 8.55 -2.36 -16.28
CA GLU A 527 9.59 -2.13 -17.30
C GLU A 527 10.91 -2.87 -17.04
N GLY A 528 10.89 -3.94 -16.23
CA GLY A 528 12.07 -4.71 -15.84
C GLY A 528 12.58 -5.71 -16.89
N ASP A 529 11.77 -6.10 -17.88
CA ASP A 529 12.19 -7.03 -18.93
C ASP A 529 12.75 -6.24 -20.12
N THR A 530 14.08 -6.07 -20.17
CA THR A 530 14.75 -5.34 -21.25
C THR A 530 14.71 -6.05 -22.59
N GLY A 531 14.44 -7.37 -22.61
CA GLY A 531 14.38 -8.16 -23.83
C GLY A 531 13.04 -8.05 -24.57
N THR A 532 11.97 -7.66 -23.87
CA THR A 532 10.61 -7.63 -24.42
C THR A 532 10.05 -6.20 -24.42
N LYS A 533 9.75 -5.68 -25.61
CA LYS A 533 9.12 -4.36 -25.79
C LYS A 533 7.62 -4.47 -26.00
N LEU A 534 6.85 -3.62 -25.33
CA LEU A 534 5.41 -3.47 -25.55
C LEU A 534 5.14 -2.81 -26.90
N LEU A 535 4.08 -3.29 -27.57
CA LEU A 535 3.55 -2.62 -28.76
C LEU A 535 2.86 -1.32 -28.33
N TYR A 536 3.36 -0.20 -28.85
CA TYR A 536 2.74 1.11 -28.70
C TYR A 536 1.81 1.44 -29.85
N GLU A 537 0.91 2.39 -29.58
CA GLU A 537 0.13 3.08 -30.58
C GLU A 537 0.18 4.59 -30.31
N TRP A 538 0.51 5.37 -31.33
CA TRP A 538 0.50 6.82 -31.29
C TRP A 538 -0.26 7.39 -32.49
N LYS A 539 -1.28 8.21 -32.24
CA LYS A 539 -2.10 8.86 -33.27
C LYS A 539 -1.94 10.38 -33.22
N SER A 540 -1.62 10.99 -34.35
CA SER A 540 -1.38 12.43 -34.47
C SER A 540 -2.65 13.27 -34.30
N LYS A 541 -2.51 14.60 -34.19
CA LYS A 541 -3.61 15.58 -34.31
C LYS A 541 -4.30 15.55 -35.69
N TRP A 542 -5.39 16.33 -35.83
CA TRP A 542 -5.95 16.73 -37.12
C TRP A 542 -5.09 17.83 -37.74
N PHE A 543 -4.33 17.49 -38.78
CA PHE A 543 -3.67 18.48 -39.61
C PHE A 543 -4.67 19.02 -40.63
N VAL A 544 -5.18 20.22 -40.34
CA VAL A 544 -6.09 20.94 -41.23
C VAL A 544 -5.26 21.75 -42.23
N THR A 545 -5.44 21.49 -43.52
CA THR A 545 -4.73 22.21 -44.58
C THR A 545 -5.61 23.31 -45.18
N ALA A 546 -5.03 24.47 -45.49
CA ALA A 546 -5.80 25.63 -45.96
C ALA A 546 -6.50 25.36 -47.32
N PRO A 547 -5.80 24.85 -48.35
CA PRO A 547 -6.44 24.11 -49.43
C PRO A 547 -6.44 22.59 -49.16
N PRO A 548 -7.41 21.83 -49.69
CA PRO A 548 -7.35 20.38 -49.69
C PRO A 548 -6.11 19.88 -50.44
N VAL A 549 -5.24 19.13 -49.76
CA VAL A 549 -3.98 18.60 -50.34
C VAL A 549 -3.98 17.07 -50.42
N ASN A 550 -3.11 16.53 -51.27
CA ASN A 550 -2.77 15.12 -51.30
C ASN A 550 -1.31 14.95 -50.88
N TYR A 551 -1.05 14.22 -49.80
CA TYR A 551 0.30 13.81 -49.46
C TYR A 551 0.69 12.57 -50.26
N GLY A 552 1.55 12.74 -51.26
CA GLY A 552 2.01 11.67 -52.16
C GLY A 552 3.29 10.96 -51.72
N ALA A 553 4.00 11.46 -50.70
CA ALA A 553 5.23 10.88 -50.20
C ALA A 553 5.37 10.98 -48.68
N GLY A 554 5.96 9.94 -48.08
CA GLY A 554 6.25 9.89 -46.64
C GLY A 554 7.62 9.30 -46.35
N LYS A 555 8.25 9.75 -45.27
CA LYS A 555 9.46 9.17 -44.68
C LYS A 555 9.28 9.09 -43.17
N ILE A 556 9.65 7.97 -42.60
CA ILE A 556 9.67 7.75 -41.15
C ILE A 556 11.10 7.41 -40.79
N ASP A 557 11.66 8.14 -39.84
CA ASP A 557 12.98 7.87 -39.30
C ASP A 557 12.82 7.05 -38.03
N ALA A 558 13.12 5.75 -38.13
CA ALA A 558 12.96 4.78 -37.05
C ALA A 558 14.19 3.88 -36.95
N ASP A 559 14.46 3.44 -35.73
CA ASP A 559 15.59 2.57 -35.40
C ASP A 559 15.12 1.12 -35.32
N PHE A 560 15.65 0.27 -36.20
CA PHE A 560 15.30 -1.16 -36.33
C PHE A 560 16.44 -2.07 -35.85
N GLU A 561 17.40 -1.53 -35.09
CA GLU A 561 18.47 -2.33 -34.50
C GLU A 561 17.98 -3.00 -33.21
N MET A 562 18.00 -4.34 -33.19
CA MET A 562 17.75 -5.12 -31.98
C MET A 562 19.00 -5.19 -31.11
N THR A 563 18.83 -4.99 -29.81
CA THR A 563 19.93 -5.20 -28.84
C THR A 563 20.28 -6.69 -28.72
N GLU A 564 21.46 -7.01 -28.18
CA GLU A 564 21.87 -8.41 -27.96
C GLU A 564 20.92 -9.14 -26.99
N GLU A 565 20.44 -8.43 -25.97
CA GLU A 565 19.48 -8.92 -24.98
C GLU A 565 18.13 -9.27 -25.62
N GLU A 566 17.60 -8.40 -26.49
CA GLU A 566 16.37 -8.63 -27.25
C GLU A 566 16.48 -9.86 -28.16
N ARG A 567 17.62 -10.01 -28.86
CA ARG A 567 17.87 -11.20 -29.69
C ARG A 567 17.91 -12.48 -28.85
N ALA A 568 18.54 -12.43 -27.67
CA ALA A 568 18.63 -13.57 -26.78
C ALA A 568 17.26 -13.95 -26.21
N ALA A 569 16.46 -12.97 -25.78
CA ALA A 569 15.10 -13.18 -25.28
C ALA A 569 14.18 -13.78 -26.36
N ALA A 570 14.20 -13.21 -27.58
CA ALA A 570 13.45 -13.74 -28.72
C ALA A 570 13.86 -15.18 -29.06
N GLN A 571 15.16 -15.50 -29.02
CA GLN A 571 15.65 -16.85 -29.23
C GLN A 571 15.23 -17.82 -28.11
N SER A 572 15.20 -17.37 -26.85
CA SER A 572 14.73 -18.18 -25.72
C SER A 572 13.25 -18.52 -25.87
N SER A 573 12.40 -17.52 -26.13
CA SER A 573 10.96 -17.72 -26.35
C SER A 573 10.67 -18.64 -27.54
N TYR A 574 11.41 -18.48 -28.64
CA TYR A 574 11.35 -19.38 -29.80
C TYR A 574 11.68 -20.83 -29.41
N ASN A 575 12.77 -21.03 -28.66
CA ASN A 575 13.20 -22.37 -28.23
C ASN A 575 12.22 -23.00 -27.22
N GLU A 576 11.68 -22.22 -26.28
CA GLU A 576 10.68 -22.67 -25.30
C GLU A 576 9.38 -23.10 -25.97
N THR A 577 8.88 -22.32 -26.92
CA THR A 577 7.65 -22.64 -27.68
C THR A 577 7.84 -23.92 -28.50
N ILE A 578 9.00 -24.07 -29.16
CA ILE A 578 9.35 -25.31 -29.86
C ILE A 578 9.41 -26.49 -28.89
N ALA A 579 10.02 -26.33 -27.72
CA ALA A 579 10.10 -27.40 -26.72
C ALA A 579 8.73 -27.80 -26.17
N ALA A 580 7.84 -26.83 -25.92
CA ALA A 580 6.47 -27.05 -25.50
C ALA A 580 5.67 -27.80 -26.57
N ASN A 581 5.70 -27.32 -27.83
CA ASN A 581 5.05 -27.99 -28.95
C ASN A 581 5.63 -29.39 -29.19
N GLN A 582 6.95 -29.56 -29.08
CA GLN A 582 7.59 -30.86 -29.21
C GLN A 582 7.13 -31.83 -28.10
N THR A 583 6.89 -31.34 -26.89
CA THR A 583 6.32 -32.14 -25.78
C THR A 583 4.89 -32.59 -26.10
N LEU A 584 4.06 -31.70 -26.63
CA LEU A 584 2.69 -32.03 -27.08
C LEU A 584 2.69 -33.07 -28.21
N ILE A 585 3.55 -32.87 -29.21
CA ILE A 585 3.74 -33.82 -30.32
C ILE A 585 4.19 -35.18 -29.80
N SER A 586 5.22 -35.21 -28.95
CA SER A 586 5.83 -36.46 -28.47
C SER A 586 4.93 -37.24 -27.50
N SER A 587 4.01 -36.54 -26.83
CA SER A 587 3.01 -37.16 -25.96
C SER A 587 1.70 -37.48 -26.67
N TYR A 588 1.59 -37.21 -27.97
CA TYR A 588 0.35 -37.34 -28.76
C TYR A 588 -0.84 -36.56 -28.16
N SER A 589 -0.56 -35.50 -27.41
CA SER A 589 -1.58 -34.67 -26.72
C SER A 589 -1.87 -33.37 -27.46
N MET A 590 -1.65 -33.34 -28.78
CA MET A 590 -1.95 -32.14 -29.59
C MET A 590 -3.44 -31.86 -29.65
N ASN A 591 -4.29 -32.88 -29.47
CA ASN A 591 -5.75 -32.78 -29.49
C ASN A 591 -6.22 -31.92 -30.68
N ASP A 592 -6.11 -32.47 -31.89
CA ASP A 592 -6.70 -31.80 -33.04
C ASP A 592 -8.21 -31.65 -32.80
N GLY A 593 -8.86 -30.63 -33.39
CA GLY A 593 -10.28 -30.36 -33.15
C GLY A 593 -11.26 -31.51 -33.47
N LEU A 594 -10.77 -32.67 -33.96
CA LEU A 594 -11.54 -33.92 -34.12
C LEU A 594 -11.25 -34.95 -33.01
N ALA A 595 -10.12 -34.83 -32.30
CA ALA A 595 -9.66 -35.67 -31.20
C ALA A 595 -9.82 -35.02 -29.82
N ASP A 596 -10.47 -33.86 -29.73
CA ASP A 596 -10.75 -33.16 -28.47
C ASP A 596 -11.48 -34.04 -27.45
N THR A 597 -11.17 -33.83 -26.16
CA THR A 597 -11.92 -34.48 -25.08
C THR A 597 -13.37 -34.00 -25.01
N CYS A 598 -13.63 -32.78 -25.51
CA CYS A 598 -14.95 -32.17 -25.59
C CYS A 598 -15.12 -31.47 -26.95
N LEU A 599 -16.29 -31.61 -27.58
CA LEU A 599 -16.58 -31.00 -28.89
C LEU A 599 -16.55 -29.46 -28.81
N GLY A 600 -15.67 -28.82 -29.59
CA GLY A 600 -15.55 -27.35 -29.67
C GLY A 600 -14.61 -26.71 -28.64
N GLU A 601 -13.66 -27.48 -28.09
CA GLU A 601 -12.57 -26.94 -27.27
C GLU A 601 -11.58 -26.15 -28.13
N TYR A 602 -11.31 -26.63 -29.35
CA TYR A 602 -10.54 -25.93 -30.38
C TYR A 602 -11.36 -25.71 -31.67
N GLU A 603 -10.94 -24.73 -32.49
CA GLU A 603 -11.56 -24.47 -33.79
C GLU A 603 -11.39 -25.66 -34.74
N ILE A 604 -12.29 -25.85 -35.72
CA ILE A 604 -12.16 -26.91 -36.72
C ILE A 604 -10.88 -26.69 -37.54
N GLY A 605 -9.90 -27.58 -37.37
CA GLY A 605 -8.56 -27.47 -37.96
C GLY A 605 -7.51 -26.79 -37.06
N GLY A 606 -7.87 -26.42 -35.83
CA GLY A 606 -6.95 -26.00 -34.77
C GLY A 606 -6.46 -27.18 -33.91
N ASP A 607 -5.49 -26.90 -33.05
CA ASP A 607 -4.88 -27.84 -32.11
C ASP A 607 -4.36 -27.11 -30.84
N ALA A 608 -3.78 -27.87 -29.90
CA ALA A 608 -3.18 -27.34 -28.68
C ALA A 608 -1.77 -26.76 -28.87
N THR A 609 -1.23 -26.71 -30.10
CA THR A 609 0.10 -26.17 -30.36
C THR A 609 0.11 -24.66 -30.28
N GLN A 610 1.23 -24.11 -29.83
CA GLN A 610 1.44 -22.67 -29.73
C GLN A 610 2.07 -22.15 -31.02
N ASP A 611 1.64 -20.97 -31.47
CA ASP A 611 2.28 -20.28 -32.60
C ASP A 611 3.75 -20.00 -32.30
N ILE A 612 4.63 -20.38 -33.23
CA ILE A 612 6.07 -20.14 -33.08
C ILE A 612 6.35 -18.64 -33.23
N PRO A 613 6.88 -17.96 -32.21
CA PRO A 613 7.15 -16.53 -32.27
C PRO A 613 8.25 -16.21 -33.29
N LEU A 614 8.19 -15.05 -33.93
CA LEU A 614 9.21 -14.62 -34.90
C LEU A 614 10.51 -14.19 -34.18
N LEU A 615 11.66 -14.56 -34.74
CA LEU A 615 12.99 -14.17 -34.21
C LEU A 615 13.30 -12.66 -34.35
N SER A 616 12.53 -11.93 -35.15
CA SER A 616 12.57 -10.47 -35.24
C SER A 616 11.21 -9.94 -34.78
N MET A 617 11.20 -9.31 -33.61
CA MET A 617 9.99 -8.75 -33.01
C MET A 617 9.78 -7.29 -33.43
N ASP A 618 10.80 -6.62 -33.98
CA ASP A 618 10.74 -5.23 -34.38
C ASP A 618 9.78 -5.03 -35.56
N SER A 619 8.69 -4.33 -35.27
CA SER A 619 7.65 -4.01 -36.23
C SER A 619 7.25 -2.55 -36.08
N LEU A 620 7.01 -1.91 -37.23
CA LEU A 620 6.45 -0.59 -37.29
C LEU A 620 5.42 -0.53 -38.40
N GLN A 621 4.19 -0.26 -38.04
CA GLN A 621 3.11 0.00 -38.97
C GLN A 621 2.81 1.50 -39.01
N PHE A 622 2.75 2.04 -40.22
CA PHE A 622 2.26 3.37 -40.49
C PHE A 622 0.87 3.30 -41.12
N GLN A 623 -0.06 4.09 -40.61
CA GLN A 623 -1.37 4.28 -41.20
C GLN A 623 -1.61 5.75 -41.53
N LEU A 624 -2.15 6.02 -42.72
CA LEU A 624 -2.61 7.35 -43.12
C LEU A 624 -4.12 7.41 -43.10
N TRP A 625 -4.66 8.37 -42.38
CA TRP A 625 -6.08 8.65 -42.29
C TRP A 625 -6.37 10.01 -42.93
N SER A 626 -7.43 10.09 -43.71
CA SER A 626 -7.87 11.34 -44.32
C SER A 626 -9.38 11.48 -44.20
N ASP A 627 -9.84 12.64 -43.72
CA ASP A 627 -11.26 12.93 -43.43
C ASP A 627 -11.98 11.83 -42.64
N GLY A 628 -11.26 11.21 -41.68
CA GLY A 628 -11.77 10.14 -40.83
C GLY A 628 -11.78 8.74 -41.45
N ALA A 629 -11.32 8.56 -42.69
CA ALA A 629 -11.22 7.26 -43.35
C ALA A 629 -9.75 6.80 -43.51
N LEU A 630 -9.50 5.52 -43.24
CA LEU A 630 -8.20 4.89 -43.48
C LEU A 630 -7.92 4.84 -44.99
N LYS A 631 -6.81 5.42 -45.42
CA LYS A 631 -6.41 5.48 -46.84
C LYS A 631 -5.24 4.58 -47.18
N PHE A 632 -4.34 4.37 -46.22
CA PHE A 632 -3.12 3.63 -46.47
C PHE A 632 -2.62 2.97 -45.20
N ILE A 633 -2.12 1.74 -45.34
CA ILE A 633 -1.40 1.01 -44.30
C ILE A 633 -0.11 0.49 -44.90
N LYS A 634 1.00 0.62 -44.18
CA LYS A 634 2.29 0.06 -44.59
C LYS A 634 3.11 -0.40 -43.40
N GLN A 635 3.69 -1.59 -43.55
CA GLN A 635 4.77 -2.05 -42.70
C GLN A 635 6.08 -1.35 -43.12
N VAL A 636 6.68 -0.65 -42.17
CA VAL A 636 7.93 0.10 -42.32
C VAL A 636 9.05 -0.77 -41.79
N ARG A 637 10.05 -1.02 -42.63
CA ARG A 637 11.19 -1.90 -42.33
C ARG A 637 12.54 -1.17 -42.41
N ASN A 638 12.51 0.11 -42.76
CA ASN A 638 13.69 0.96 -42.90
C ASN A 638 13.26 2.44 -43.03
N SER A 639 14.22 3.35 -42.88
CA SER A 639 14.00 4.79 -42.99
C SER A 639 13.96 5.34 -44.43
N ARG A 640 13.73 4.49 -45.45
CA ARG A 640 13.62 4.96 -46.85
C ARG A 640 12.26 5.59 -47.09
N ALA A 641 12.24 6.64 -47.90
CA ALA A 641 11.01 7.27 -48.34
C ALA A 641 10.13 6.31 -49.15
N PHE A 642 8.82 6.47 -49.04
CA PHE A 642 7.84 5.68 -49.78
C PHE A 642 6.71 6.55 -50.35
N ARG A 643 6.08 6.05 -51.42
CA ARG A 643 4.94 6.71 -52.04
C ARG A 643 3.65 6.40 -51.28
N LEU A 644 2.83 7.41 -51.12
CA LEU A 644 1.46 7.34 -50.61
C LEU A 644 0.48 7.28 -51.80
N PRO A 645 -0.75 6.77 -51.60
CA PRO A 645 -1.73 6.66 -52.68
C PRO A 645 -2.08 8.03 -53.26
N GLY A 646 -2.38 8.07 -54.56
CA GLY A 646 -2.91 9.28 -55.21
C GLY A 646 -4.44 9.34 -55.15
N GLY A 647 -5.03 10.35 -55.80
CA GLY A 647 -6.47 10.35 -56.11
C GLY A 647 -7.40 10.78 -54.98
N TYR A 648 -6.87 11.24 -53.85
CA TYR A 648 -7.64 11.92 -52.81
C TYR A 648 -7.17 13.37 -52.67
N LYS A 649 -8.03 14.25 -52.18
CA LYS A 649 -7.65 15.52 -51.58
C LYS A 649 -8.42 15.59 -50.28
N ALA A 650 -7.73 15.90 -49.19
CA ALA A 650 -8.33 15.91 -47.88
C ALA A 650 -8.11 17.27 -47.22
N ASP A 651 -9.10 17.69 -46.46
CA ASP A 651 -8.99 18.88 -45.61
C ASP A 651 -8.31 18.54 -44.30
N ASN A 652 -8.52 17.30 -43.83
CA ASN A 652 -7.97 16.79 -42.57
C ASN A 652 -7.12 15.55 -42.82
N VAL A 653 -5.88 15.60 -42.37
CA VAL A 653 -4.94 14.46 -42.44
C VAL A 653 -4.47 14.09 -41.03
N GLU A 654 -4.42 12.79 -40.77
CA GLU A 654 -3.86 12.21 -39.55
C GLU A 654 -2.99 11.01 -39.91
N PHE A 655 -2.12 10.61 -39.00
CA PHE A 655 -1.44 9.34 -39.10
C PHE A 655 -1.36 8.61 -37.77
N VAL A 656 -1.19 7.30 -37.86
CA VAL A 656 -1.01 6.40 -36.72
C VAL A 656 0.30 5.66 -36.91
N LEU A 657 1.08 5.57 -35.82
CA LEU A 657 2.25 4.73 -35.69
C LEU A 657 1.94 3.65 -34.66
N SER A 658 2.04 2.38 -35.06
CA SER A 658 1.87 1.25 -34.16
C SER A 658 3.06 0.32 -34.30
N GLY A 659 3.72 -0.03 -33.20
CA GLY A 659 4.95 -0.82 -33.27
C GLY A 659 5.70 -0.90 -31.96
N ASN A 660 6.92 -1.39 -32.02
CA ASN A 660 7.82 -1.54 -30.86
C ASN A 660 9.25 -1.05 -31.17
N VAL A 661 9.38 -0.12 -32.10
CA VAL A 661 10.67 0.49 -32.47
C VAL A 661 10.70 1.97 -32.12
N LYS A 662 11.89 2.50 -31.85
CA LYS A 662 12.08 3.93 -31.60
C LYS A 662 11.85 4.72 -32.90
N VAL A 663 11.03 5.76 -32.85
CA VAL A 663 10.77 6.68 -33.98
C VAL A 663 11.22 8.09 -33.61
N ASN A 664 12.14 8.63 -34.40
CA ASN A 664 12.71 9.97 -34.20
C ASN A 664 11.90 11.06 -34.90
N SER A 665 11.39 10.78 -36.10
CA SER A 665 10.59 11.76 -36.85
C SER A 665 9.73 11.16 -37.94
N VAL A 666 8.66 11.88 -38.29
CA VAL A 666 7.81 11.60 -39.47
C VAL A 666 7.78 12.83 -40.36
N VAL A 667 7.95 12.63 -41.66
CA VAL A 667 7.86 13.68 -42.68
C VAL A 667 6.87 13.25 -43.75
N LEU A 668 5.86 14.07 -44.01
CA LEU A 668 4.92 13.89 -45.11
C LEU A 668 5.00 15.09 -46.06
N ALA A 669 4.98 14.82 -47.37
CA ALA A 669 5.05 15.84 -48.42
C ALA A 669 4.12 15.51 -49.59
N GLU A 670 3.68 16.53 -50.32
CA GLU A 670 2.87 16.35 -51.54
C GLU A 670 3.57 15.52 -52.61
N THR A 671 4.90 15.66 -52.73
CA THR A 671 5.71 14.98 -53.75
C THR A 671 7.01 14.44 -53.16
N MET A 672 7.61 13.46 -53.86
CA MET A 672 8.93 12.92 -53.50
C MET A 672 10.05 13.97 -53.56
N ASP A 673 9.95 14.96 -54.44
CA ASP A 673 10.94 16.04 -54.51
C ASP A 673 10.72 17.07 -53.40
N GLY A 674 9.47 17.33 -53.01
CA GLY A 674 9.16 18.11 -51.80
C GLY A 674 9.70 17.46 -50.53
N LEU A 675 9.69 16.12 -50.46
CA LEU A 675 10.25 15.35 -49.35
C LEU A 675 11.78 15.46 -49.26
N LYS A 676 12.49 15.67 -50.37
CA LYS A 676 13.96 15.89 -50.36
C LYS A 676 14.33 17.27 -49.83
N GLN A 677 13.42 18.23 -49.94
CA GLN A 677 13.63 19.63 -49.53
C GLN A 677 13.27 19.88 -48.05
N ALA A 678 12.54 18.95 -47.42
CA ALA A 678 12.09 18.97 -46.03
C ALA A 678 12.94 18.05 -45.14
#